data_AF-A0A346Y731-F1
#
_entry.id   AF-A0A346Y731-F1
#
_cell.length_a   1.000
_cell.length_b   1.000
_cell.length_c   1.000
_cell.angle_alpha   90.00
_cell.angle_beta   90.00
_cell.angle_gamma   90.00
#
_symmetry.space_group_name_H-M   'P 1'
#
loop_
_entity.id
_entity.type
_entity.pdbx_description
1 polymer ?
#
loop_
_entity_poly.entity_id
_entity_poly.type
_entity_poly.pdbx_seq_one_letter_code
_entity_poly.pdbx_strand_id
1 'polypeptide(L)'
;MPPDPPVAPEPTAADDLDDLLKAADEPFVESDPSEDPAFIGEEMDWQPEQWVDADSVGAGWSNFPESEHHVLGGAGGVSVVADAAAAGKVITDLAETEALLNLLNASTLHQSAPIPAQDAFDLFSDDGADILVPGGSIDPDQFADIYEAWTDDYTQVPEHTKALAEAFKNWVTAKNDPSLSLTEKFDALKEYGETSRAIFDQAGLDTKSDEWKVVIAECKTWLTDLTASDRLLLAHHAGFIHPLLASGTKPGDEKASIIYWLTPAYEQDHPSKDKVQASQLKKYASLVDGTYPDIDGVTLEDVDADDALHAAPKAPDAAQAPGAVIDQAAFADLQALHAIATAAITTHDIVEKRNAALRLRWALHDPVLGEGVTPESVAALAPPAYLLTHIGAPQVPVISEMAGMDGDLLYHVGQSDLNKVADPSTPADTIAEIVLKADANKKLVAAGKAKWAESEQLWDDAVASKALTPSEWDTIVAGWKHGKQVATQLSDSMYSAAPGAIAIVKPPSEQDLRAGLKKVGIPDLRVVAEHTGMEHTGAPTPRSALQNWLIAQAHGNTAKMVAAQKAASDKHAAPVVPSPAPVAAPLATGPASKVPKAAKPAVSSASAAGAKVVVASWAKGFDDLSALLDHATKTHTDIPARDDAYVATMTLTSAPQNAPSGGSHTRVGFVCGQGQAWFGKPHPSSGGRARAITESTASEAKAALGLSAIPVYYRQVGTAHHAMQPLLQGAKPLSHNHKDLSQHDVDTIVRQTVGDWLVGEHDGKEDNWLRTASGGLTRCDLGQAFKFWGSDKPALDWEGNGNHGTKLIKQLLQADVNGGLAPGVRIDPTAALGVIGKAEAISDAEWAAIVRPAAEAGVKAGDDIKWVDRMRKKAAKRLGVADFQVTDDQVVDEFINEANKRRKSVREDMAAAFEAKGYDASVLRAL
;
A
#
# COMPACT_ATOMS: atom_id res chain seq x y z
N MET A 1 -15.91 -50.04 51.07
CA MET A 1 -14.68 -49.85 50.26
C MET A 1 -14.71 -50.91 49.16
N PRO A 2 -15.11 -50.55 47.94
CA PRO A 2 -14.99 -51.45 46.79
C PRO A 2 -13.57 -51.35 46.19
N PRO A 3 -13.13 -52.41 45.49
CA PRO A 3 -11.72 -52.70 45.18
C PRO A 3 -11.23 -52.12 43.84
N ASP A 4 -9.91 -52.19 43.67
CA ASP A 4 -9.04 -51.67 42.60
C ASP A 4 -9.44 -52.01 41.15
N PRO A 5 -9.00 -51.19 40.17
CA PRO A 5 -9.36 -51.30 38.76
C PRO A 5 -8.57 -52.40 38.02
N PRO A 6 -9.15 -53.04 36.98
CA PRO A 6 -8.40 -53.95 36.13
C PRO A 6 -7.76 -53.23 34.93
N VAL A 7 -6.60 -53.80 34.59
CA VAL A 7 -5.59 -53.46 33.58
C VAL A 7 -6.12 -53.59 32.14
N ALA A 8 -5.66 -52.71 31.25
CA ALA A 8 -5.88 -52.76 29.80
C ALA A 8 -4.92 -53.76 29.11
N PRO A 9 -5.37 -54.51 28.09
CA PRO A 9 -4.48 -55.21 27.16
C PRO A 9 -4.36 -54.48 25.80
N GLU A 10 -3.19 -54.67 25.19
CA GLU A 10 -2.69 -54.15 23.91
C GLU A 10 -3.50 -54.58 22.66
N PRO A 11 -3.42 -53.85 21.53
CA PRO A 11 -3.98 -54.27 20.25
C PRO A 11 -2.98 -55.06 19.38
N THR A 12 -3.45 -56.18 18.83
CA THR A 12 -2.79 -56.96 17.76
C THR A 12 -3.42 -56.67 16.40
N ALA A 13 -2.59 -56.74 15.36
CA ALA A 13 -2.81 -56.30 13.98
C ALA A 13 -3.55 -57.29 13.04
N ALA A 14 -3.99 -56.71 11.91
CA ALA A 14 -4.15 -57.26 10.54
C ALA A 14 -5.28 -58.26 10.25
N ASP A 15 -6.20 -57.84 9.37
CA ASP A 15 -6.59 -58.49 8.09
C ASP A 15 -7.74 -57.69 7.46
N ASP A 16 -7.63 -57.30 6.17
CA ASP A 16 -8.72 -57.04 5.19
C ASP A 16 -8.25 -56.21 3.97
N LEU A 17 -7.29 -56.73 3.19
CA LEU A 17 -6.88 -56.17 1.90
C LEU A 17 -7.27 -57.06 0.69
N ASP A 18 -7.84 -58.24 0.92
CA ASP A 18 -8.15 -59.22 -0.13
C ASP A 18 -9.57 -59.12 -0.73
N ASP A 19 -10.44 -58.27 -0.18
CA ASP A 19 -11.81 -58.08 -0.70
C ASP A 19 -11.94 -56.97 -1.76
N LEU A 20 -10.90 -56.14 -1.95
CA LEU A 20 -10.91 -55.06 -2.94
C LEU A 20 -10.40 -55.46 -4.34
N LEU A 21 -9.80 -56.65 -4.49
CA LEU A 21 -9.17 -57.09 -5.74
C LEU A 21 -9.99 -58.11 -6.58
N LYS A 22 -11.30 -58.27 -6.31
CA LYS A 22 -12.13 -59.32 -6.96
C LYS A 22 -13.23 -58.87 -7.93
N ALA A 23 -13.28 -57.60 -8.35
CA ALA A 23 -14.34 -57.11 -9.24
C ALA A 23 -13.91 -56.79 -10.70
N ALA A 24 -12.68 -57.11 -11.08
CA ALA A 24 -12.16 -56.85 -12.44
C ALA A 24 -11.65 -58.15 -13.09
N ASP A 25 -12.56 -59.04 -13.48
CA ASP A 25 -12.28 -60.11 -14.45
C ASP A 25 -13.61 -60.72 -14.93
N GLU A 26 -14.00 -60.43 -16.19
CA GLU A 26 -14.44 -61.40 -17.23
C GLU A 26 -15.12 -60.72 -18.47
N PRO A 27 -15.14 -61.38 -19.66
CA PRO A 27 -14.55 -60.78 -20.87
C PRO A 27 -15.49 -60.48 -22.06
N PHE A 28 -14.87 -59.81 -23.04
CA PHE A 28 -15.27 -59.47 -24.41
C PHE A 28 -15.91 -60.61 -25.23
N VAL A 29 -16.93 -60.29 -26.04
CA VAL A 29 -17.42 -61.10 -27.18
C VAL A 29 -17.54 -60.22 -28.43
N GLU A 30 -16.84 -60.62 -29.50
CA GLU A 30 -16.83 -60.03 -30.85
C GLU A 30 -18.11 -60.33 -31.65
N SER A 31 -18.55 -59.38 -32.49
CA SER A 31 -19.14 -59.68 -33.82
C SER A 31 -19.10 -58.47 -34.77
N ASP A 32 -18.20 -58.54 -35.76
CA ASP A 32 -18.30 -58.32 -37.24
C ASP A 32 -19.11 -57.12 -37.85
N PRO A 33 -18.74 -56.63 -39.08
CA PRO A 33 -18.39 -55.23 -39.32
C PRO A 33 -19.02 -54.73 -40.62
N SER A 34 -20.23 -54.16 -40.62
CA SER A 34 -20.83 -53.84 -41.93
C SER A 34 -21.83 -52.71 -42.02
N GLU A 35 -21.87 -51.70 -41.15
CA GLU A 35 -22.62 -50.47 -41.50
C GLU A 35 -21.93 -49.22 -40.95
N ASP A 36 -21.59 -48.31 -41.85
CA ASP A 36 -21.20 -46.92 -41.59
C ASP A 36 -22.47 -46.16 -41.16
N PRO A 37 -22.47 -45.42 -40.03
CA PRO A 37 -23.11 -44.11 -40.12
C PRO A 37 -22.45 -43.00 -39.27
N ALA A 38 -22.37 -41.83 -39.90
CA ALA A 38 -22.76 -40.54 -39.37
C ALA A 38 -22.62 -40.31 -37.86
N PHE A 39 -21.63 -39.47 -37.53
CA PHE A 39 -21.58 -38.62 -36.34
C PHE A 39 -22.97 -38.02 -36.03
N ILE A 40 -23.60 -38.50 -34.95
CA ILE A 40 -24.64 -37.78 -34.23
C ILE A 40 -24.02 -37.40 -32.88
N GLY A 41 -23.77 -36.11 -32.69
CA GLY A 41 -23.56 -35.55 -31.36
C GLY A 41 -24.90 -35.45 -30.66
N GLU A 42 -25.08 -36.21 -29.59
CA GLU A 42 -26.09 -35.93 -28.58
C GLU A 42 -25.37 -35.24 -27.42
N GLU A 43 -25.60 -33.93 -27.34
CA GLU A 43 -25.47 -33.13 -26.12
C GLU A 43 -26.38 -33.75 -25.05
N MET A 44 -25.80 -34.19 -23.94
CA MET A 44 -26.59 -34.47 -22.73
C MET A 44 -26.96 -33.14 -22.08
N ASP A 45 -28.18 -32.71 -22.38
CA ASP A 45 -28.95 -31.68 -21.70
C ASP A 45 -28.92 -31.88 -20.17
N TRP A 46 -28.36 -30.88 -19.47
CA TRP A 46 -28.58 -30.69 -18.04
C TRP A 46 -29.69 -29.65 -17.89
N GLN A 47 -30.91 -30.10 -17.55
CA GLN A 47 -32.03 -29.21 -17.20
C GLN A 47 -31.85 -28.70 -15.76
N PRO A 48 -31.72 -27.38 -15.52
CA PRO A 48 -31.76 -26.81 -14.19
C PRO A 48 -33.22 -26.57 -13.80
N GLU A 49 -33.79 -27.45 -12.97
CA GLU A 49 -35.10 -27.20 -12.38
C GLU A 49 -35.00 -26.10 -11.31
N GLN A 50 -35.79 -25.04 -11.55
CA GLN A 50 -36.24 -23.99 -10.63
C GLN A 50 -35.24 -22.88 -10.26
N TRP A 51 -34.90 -22.09 -11.27
CA TRP A 51 -34.65 -20.66 -11.10
C TRP A 51 -36.01 -19.94 -11.01
N VAL A 52 -36.18 -19.10 -9.98
CA VAL A 52 -37.26 -18.12 -9.95
C VAL A 52 -36.73 -16.87 -10.67
N ASP A 53 -37.34 -16.56 -11.82
CA ASP A 53 -37.04 -15.40 -12.66
C ASP A 53 -37.22 -14.08 -11.89
N ALA A 54 -36.15 -13.30 -11.81
CA ALA A 54 -36.17 -11.91 -11.33
C ALA A 54 -36.71 -10.91 -12.39
N ASP A 55 -37.12 -11.37 -13.58
CA ASP A 55 -37.56 -10.51 -14.69
C ASP A 55 -39.08 -10.25 -14.77
N SER A 56 -39.87 -10.60 -13.75
CA SER A 56 -41.34 -10.52 -13.82
C SER A 56 -42.00 -9.36 -13.06
N VAL A 57 -41.29 -8.26 -12.79
CA VAL A 57 -41.91 -6.99 -12.32
C VAL A 57 -41.41 -5.77 -13.09
N GLY A 58 -41.37 -5.87 -14.43
CA GLY A 58 -41.13 -4.77 -15.35
C GLY A 58 -42.27 -4.57 -16.33
N ALA A 59 -43.46 -4.16 -15.87
CA ALA A 59 -44.56 -3.79 -16.75
C ALA A 59 -45.39 -2.63 -16.18
N GLY A 60 -44.83 -1.43 -16.28
CA GLY A 60 -45.54 -0.17 -16.06
C GLY A 60 -44.52 0.92 -15.72
N TRP A 61 -44.69 2.11 -16.31
CA TRP A 61 -43.89 3.32 -16.07
C TRP A 61 -42.71 3.56 -17.02
N SER A 62 -43.00 3.49 -18.32
CA SER A 62 -42.32 4.29 -19.33
C SER A 62 -42.88 5.71 -19.34
N ASN A 63 -42.17 6.67 -18.73
CA ASN A 63 -42.13 8.10 -19.09
C ASN A 63 -41.26 8.89 -18.09
N PHE A 64 -39.98 9.16 -18.39
CA PHE A 64 -39.23 10.42 -18.16
C PHE A 64 -37.81 10.26 -18.76
N PRO A 65 -37.15 11.33 -19.25
CA PRO A 65 -35.99 11.23 -20.14
C PRO A 65 -34.65 11.12 -19.41
N GLU A 66 -33.71 10.52 -20.14
CA GLU A 66 -32.28 10.36 -19.86
C GLU A 66 -31.59 11.67 -19.43
N SER A 67 -31.08 11.72 -18.20
CA SER A 67 -29.77 12.29 -17.81
C SER A 67 -29.65 12.38 -16.29
N GLU A 68 -28.88 11.49 -15.65
CA GLU A 68 -28.17 11.73 -14.37
C GLU A 68 -27.48 10.42 -13.90
N HIS A 69 -26.15 10.39 -13.94
CA HIS A 69 -25.36 9.38 -13.22
C HIS A 69 -25.07 9.94 -11.82
N HIS A 70 -25.82 9.50 -10.80
CA HIS A 70 -25.55 9.82 -9.40
C HIS A 70 -24.74 8.72 -8.72
N VAL A 71 -23.68 9.16 -8.05
CA VAL A 71 -22.95 8.46 -6.99
C VAL A 71 -23.88 8.33 -5.79
N LEU A 72 -24.15 7.11 -5.32
CA LEU A 72 -24.94 6.88 -4.10
C LEU A 72 -24.09 7.19 -2.87
N GLY A 73 -24.39 8.30 -2.22
CA GLY A 73 -23.98 8.60 -0.85
C GLY A 73 -25.21 8.68 0.07
N GLY A 74 -25.12 8.09 1.26
CA GLY A 74 -25.86 8.41 2.49
C GLY A 74 -27.39 8.28 2.50
N ALA A 75 -28.11 9.04 1.66
CA ALA A 75 -29.54 9.25 1.80
C ALA A 75 -30.43 8.14 1.19
N GLY A 76 -29.87 7.31 0.30
CA GLY A 76 -30.64 6.28 -0.41
C GLY A 76 -31.16 5.15 0.49
N GLY A 77 -30.48 4.83 1.60
CA GLY A 77 -30.84 3.71 2.48
C GLY A 77 -32.08 3.94 3.35
N VAL A 78 -32.35 5.20 3.74
CA VAL A 78 -33.47 5.54 4.64
C VAL A 78 -34.82 5.46 3.91
N SER A 79 -34.84 5.82 2.62
CA SER A 79 -36.05 5.73 1.77
C SER A 79 -36.55 4.30 1.61
N VAL A 80 -35.63 3.33 1.52
CA VAL A 80 -35.97 1.92 1.25
C VAL A 80 -36.58 1.24 2.48
N VAL A 81 -36.08 1.57 3.67
CA VAL A 81 -36.60 1.06 4.95
C VAL A 81 -37.98 1.65 5.28
N ALA A 82 -38.20 2.94 4.97
CA ALA A 82 -39.49 3.60 5.18
C ALA A 82 -40.61 3.04 4.28
N ASP A 83 -40.29 2.73 3.02
CA ASP A 83 -41.23 2.13 2.06
C ASP A 83 -41.55 0.65 2.40
N ALA A 84 -40.58 -0.11 2.94
CA ALA A 84 -40.79 -1.49 3.39
C ALA A 84 -41.68 -1.58 4.65
N ALA A 85 -41.48 -0.67 5.62
CA ALA A 85 -42.26 -0.57 6.85
C ALA A 85 -43.71 -0.13 6.58
N ALA A 86 -43.92 0.82 5.65
CA ALA A 86 -45.27 1.24 5.24
C ALA A 86 -46.06 0.16 4.48
N ALA A 87 -45.36 -0.82 3.88
CA ALA A 87 -45.96 -1.89 3.07
C ALA A 87 -46.12 -3.23 3.81
N GLY A 88 -45.60 -3.37 5.05
CA GLY A 88 -45.65 -4.62 5.80
C GLY A 88 -44.88 -5.78 5.14
N LYS A 89 -43.80 -5.48 4.41
CA LYS A 89 -42.96 -6.49 3.73
C LYS A 89 -41.74 -6.85 4.57
N VAL A 90 -41.38 -8.14 4.55
CA VAL A 90 -40.12 -8.67 5.09
C VAL A 90 -38.97 -8.21 4.19
N ILE A 91 -37.88 -7.75 4.80
CA ILE A 91 -36.65 -7.27 4.14
C ILE A 91 -35.91 -8.46 3.51
N THR A 92 -35.60 -8.41 2.22
CA THR A 92 -35.06 -9.57 1.47
C THR A 92 -33.86 -9.23 0.56
N ASP A 93 -33.32 -8.00 0.61
CA ASP A 93 -32.21 -7.57 -0.27
C ASP A 93 -30.88 -7.33 0.49
N LEU A 94 -29.76 -7.62 -0.19
CA LEU A 94 -28.38 -7.42 0.24
C LEU A 94 -28.05 -5.94 0.46
N ALA A 95 -28.60 -5.04 -0.37
CA ALA A 95 -28.42 -3.60 -0.21
C ALA A 95 -29.14 -3.05 1.04
N GLU A 96 -30.31 -3.62 1.36
CA GLU A 96 -31.05 -3.33 2.59
C GLU A 96 -30.32 -3.88 3.82
N THR A 97 -29.67 -5.05 3.67
CA THR A 97 -28.84 -5.68 4.71
C THR A 97 -27.56 -4.89 4.99
N GLU A 98 -26.88 -4.36 3.96
CA GLU A 98 -25.74 -3.44 4.10
C GLU A 98 -26.14 -2.10 4.74
N ALA A 99 -27.33 -1.56 4.41
CA ALA A 99 -27.86 -0.37 5.06
C ALA A 99 -28.17 -0.64 6.55
N LEU A 100 -28.73 -1.82 6.86
CA LEU A 100 -28.95 -2.29 8.23
C LEU A 100 -27.64 -2.47 9.00
N LEU A 101 -26.61 -3.04 8.36
CA LEU A 101 -25.27 -3.22 8.92
C LEU A 101 -24.55 -1.89 9.16
N ASN A 102 -24.72 -0.91 8.27
CA ASN A 102 -24.18 0.44 8.47
C ASN A 102 -24.91 1.17 9.61
N LEU A 103 -26.20 0.93 9.80
CA LEU A 103 -26.96 1.41 10.96
C LEU A 103 -26.52 0.71 12.27
N LEU A 104 -26.33 -0.61 12.24
CA LEU A 104 -25.84 -1.42 13.36
C LEU A 104 -24.41 -1.04 13.75
N ASN A 105 -23.54 -0.73 12.78
CA ASN A 105 -22.20 -0.22 13.02
C ASN A 105 -22.22 1.19 13.63
N ALA A 106 -23.19 2.03 13.24
CA ALA A 106 -23.39 3.33 13.86
C ALA A 106 -23.92 3.22 15.30
N SER A 107 -24.79 2.24 15.59
CA SER A 107 -25.32 2.03 16.95
C SER A 107 -24.36 1.32 17.89
N THR A 108 -23.45 0.46 17.40
CA THR A 108 -22.51 -0.33 18.23
C THR A 108 -21.24 0.42 18.65
N LEU A 109 -20.97 1.59 18.05
CA LEU A 109 -19.99 2.55 18.58
C LEU A 109 -20.42 3.15 19.94
N HIS A 110 -21.65 2.93 20.37
CA HIS A 110 -22.13 3.19 21.73
C HIS A 110 -22.74 1.93 22.37
N GLN A 111 -22.39 1.69 23.63
CA GLN A 111 -22.67 0.46 24.36
C GLN A 111 -24.18 0.13 24.46
N SER A 112 -24.58 -1.05 23.96
CA SER A 112 -25.71 -1.90 24.42
C SER A 112 -27.12 -1.30 24.54
N ALA A 113 -27.40 -0.08 24.08
CA ALA A 113 -28.75 0.48 24.03
C ALA A 113 -28.94 1.33 22.76
N PRO A 114 -30.14 1.32 22.14
CA PRO A 114 -30.45 2.24 21.06
C PRO A 114 -30.27 3.70 21.54
N ILE A 115 -29.61 4.52 20.73
CA ILE A 115 -29.43 5.95 21.02
C ILE A 115 -30.80 6.65 21.02
N PRO A 116 -30.98 7.74 21.80
CA PRO A 116 -32.24 8.50 21.79
C PRO A 116 -32.66 8.96 20.39
N ALA A 117 -33.97 8.96 20.10
CA ALA A 117 -34.53 9.27 18.77
C ALA A 117 -34.06 10.61 18.19
N GLN A 118 -33.88 11.60 19.05
CA GLN A 118 -33.37 12.91 18.64
C GLN A 118 -31.93 12.86 18.16
N ASP A 119 -31.08 12.08 18.84
CA ASP A 119 -29.67 11.94 18.48
C ASP A 119 -29.50 11.16 17.17
N ALA A 120 -30.42 10.22 16.89
CA ALA A 120 -30.50 9.54 15.60
C ALA A 120 -31.01 10.46 14.49
N PHE A 121 -32.04 11.28 14.76
CA PHE A 121 -32.55 12.25 13.78
C PHE A 121 -31.44 13.21 13.35
N ASP A 122 -30.69 13.73 14.32
CA ASP A 122 -29.59 14.67 14.09
C ASP A 122 -28.41 14.03 13.35
N LEU A 123 -28.28 12.69 13.39
CA LEU A 123 -27.30 11.93 12.64
C LEU A 123 -27.72 11.70 11.17
N PHE A 124 -29.01 11.52 10.90
CA PHE A 124 -29.55 11.24 9.57
C PHE A 124 -30.01 12.48 8.80
N SER A 125 -30.30 13.58 9.51
CA SER A 125 -30.59 14.86 8.89
C SER A 125 -29.26 15.60 8.66
N ASP A 126 -28.84 15.73 7.39
CA ASP A 126 -27.68 16.55 7.04
C ASP A 126 -27.92 17.98 7.55
N ASP A 127 -27.13 18.41 8.54
CA ASP A 127 -27.12 19.75 9.12
C ASP A 127 -28.42 20.23 9.82
N GLY A 128 -29.29 19.34 10.31
CA GLY A 128 -30.46 19.72 11.13
C GLY A 128 -31.67 20.25 10.35
N ALA A 129 -31.76 19.90 9.06
CA ALA A 129 -32.93 20.18 8.22
C ALA A 129 -33.74 18.89 7.98
N ASP A 130 -35.07 19.02 7.82
CA ASP A 130 -35.99 17.89 7.62
C ASP A 130 -35.43 16.81 6.68
N ILE A 131 -35.54 15.54 7.08
CA ILE A 131 -35.11 14.41 6.25
C ILE A 131 -36.03 14.37 5.01
N LEU A 132 -35.44 14.51 3.82
CA LEU A 132 -36.20 14.49 2.56
C LEU A 132 -36.40 13.04 2.10
N VAL A 133 -37.66 12.60 2.03
CA VAL A 133 -38.07 11.31 1.46
C VAL A 133 -39.00 11.51 0.26
N PRO A 134 -39.12 10.51 -0.65
CA PRO A 134 -40.07 10.58 -1.75
C PRO A 134 -41.51 10.75 -1.24
N GLY A 135 -42.02 11.99 -1.29
CA GLY A 135 -43.37 12.33 -0.82
C GLY A 135 -43.45 13.53 0.14
N GLY A 136 -42.33 14.01 0.68
CA GLY A 136 -42.31 15.18 1.57
C GLY A 136 -41.11 15.20 2.52
N SER A 137 -41.07 16.22 3.38
CA SER A 137 -40.10 16.34 4.46
C SER A 137 -40.67 15.72 5.73
N ILE A 138 -39.87 14.90 6.44
CA ILE A 138 -40.27 14.28 7.72
C ILE A 138 -39.75 15.17 8.84
N ASP A 139 -40.65 15.59 9.73
CA ASP A 139 -40.29 16.43 10.88
C ASP A 139 -39.74 15.57 12.05
N PRO A 140 -39.10 16.20 13.06
CA PRO A 140 -38.48 15.46 14.18
C PRO A 140 -39.46 14.61 14.99
N ASP A 141 -40.74 15.02 15.08
CA ASP A 141 -41.76 14.29 15.84
C ASP A 141 -42.21 13.04 15.04
N GLN A 142 -42.39 13.19 13.73
CA GLN A 142 -42.67 12.07 12.82
C GLN A 142 -41.49 11.09 12.72
N PHE A 143 -40.25 11.59 12.73
CA PHE A 143 -39.08 10.72 12.82
C PHE A 143 -38.99 10.04 14.17
N ALA A 144 -39.28 10.73 15.27
CA ALA A 144 -39.31 10.13 16.60
C ALA A 144 -40.34 9.01 16.68
N ASP A 145 -41.54 9.18 16.10
CA ASP A 145 -42.55 8.12 16.01
C ASP A 145 -42.08 6.92 15.16
N ILE A 146 -41.39 7.16 14.03
CA ILE A 146 -40.81 6.12 13.16
C ILE A 146 -39.62 5.42 13.84
N TYR A 147 -38.80 6.17 14.57
CA TYR A 147 -37.60 5.70 15.25
C TYR A 147 -37.96 4.97 16.55
N GLU A 148 -38.97 5.42 17.29
CA GLU A 148 -39.57 4.66 18.40
C GLU A 148 -40.21 3.38 17.87
N ALA A 149 -40.93 3.41 16.74
CA ALA A 149 -41.43 2.19 16.11
C ALA A 149 -40.29 1.24 15.66
N TRP A 150 -39.18 1.78 15.14
CA TRP A 150 -37.99 1.02 14.73
C TRP A 150 -37.17 0.49 15.90
N THR A 151 -37.08 1.22 17.01
CA THR A 151 -36.37 0.79 18.24
C THR A 151 -37.19 -0.16 19.09
N ASP A 152 -38.52 -0.01 19.09
CA ASP A 152 -39.45 -1.05 19.55
C ASP A 152 -39.26 -2.33 18.72
N ASP A 153 -38.98 -2.24 17.42
CA ASP A 153 -38.57 -3.37 16.57
C ASP A 153 -37.11 -3.83 16.79
N TYR A 154 -36.19 -2.96 17.23
CA TYR A 154 -34.81 -3.34 17.57
C TYR A 154 -34.75 -4.23 18.83
N THR A 155 -35.69 -4.03 19.76
CA THR A 155 -35.92 -5.01 20.85
C THR A 155 -36.55 -6.32 20.37
N GLN A 156 -37.09 -6.33 19.14
CA GLN A 156 -37.59 -7.53 18.45
C GLN A 156 -36.58 -8.15 17.48
N VAL A 157 -35.41 -7.52 17.22
CA VAL A 157 -34.35 -8.13 16.41
C VAL A 157 -33.92 -9.43 17.08
N PRO A 158 -34.10 -10.58 16.39
CA PRO A 158 -33.79 -11.86 16.98
C PRO A 158 -32.32 -11.95 17.41
N GLU A 159 -32.05 -12.62 18.53
CA GLU A 159 -30.69 -12.79 19.05
C GLU A 159 -29.75 -13.48 18.04
N HIS A 160 -30.29 -14.33 17.16
CA HIS A 160 -29.51 -14.97 16.11
C HIS A 160 -28.98 -13.97 15.07
N THR A 161 -29.75 -12.93 14.74
CA THR A 161 -29.33 -11.86 13.82
C THR A 161 -28.17 -11.06 14.42
N LYS A 162 -28.20 -10.81 15.73
CA LYS A 162 -27.11 -10.13 16.45
C LYS A 162 -25.85 -10.99 16.50
N ALA A 163 -26.00 -12.28 16.77
CA ALA A 163 -24.89 -13.23 16.76
C ALA A 163 -24.25 -13.34 15.36
N LEU A 164 -25.07 -13.32 14.31
CA LEU A 164 -24.60 -13.36 12.92
C LEU A 164 -23.78 -12.12 12.57
N ALA A 165 -24.22 -10.93 13.01
CA ALA A 165 -23.49 -9.69 12.82
C ALA A 165 -22.10 -9.69 13.50
N GLU A 166 -21.99 -10.24 14.72
CA GLU A 166 -20.70 -10.34 15.40
C GLU A 166 -19.76 -11.36 14.71
N ALA A 167 -20.30 -12.49 14.24
CA ALA A 167 -19.54 -13.46 13.45
C ALA A 167 -19.00 -12.82 12.16
N PHE A 168 -19.82 -12.05 11.46
CA PHE A 168 -19.43 -11.32 10.25
C PHE A 168 -18.35 -10.26 10.54
N LYS A 169 -18.46 -9.54 11.65
CA LYS A 169 -17.46 -8.55 12.08
C LYS A 169 -16.09 -9.19 12.34
N ASN A 170 -16.05 -10.37 12.98
CA ASN A 170 -14.80 -11.10 13.18
C ASN A 170 -14.18 -11.52 11.84
N TRP A 171 -15.01 -12.00 10.91
CA TRP A 171 -14.58 -12.30 9.54
C TRP A 171 -13.99 -11.08 8.83
N VAL A 172 -14.70 -9.94 8.80
CA VAL A 172 -14.24 -8.71 8.13
C VAL A 172 -12.93 -8.19 8.73
N THR A 173 -12.76 -8.35 10.04
CA THR A 173 -11.50 -7.99 10.72
C THR A 173 -10.34 -8.86 10.23
N ALA A 174 -10.51 -10.18 10.20
CA ALA A 174 -9.49 -11.10 9.71
C ALA A 174 -9.20 -10.94 8.21
N LYS A 175 -10.25 -10.77 7.39
CA LYS A 175 -10.16 -10.51 5.94
C LYS A 175 -9.22 -9.33 5.63
N ASN A 176 -9.35 -8.26 6.41
CA ASN A 176 -8.61 -7.00 6.22
C ASN A 176 -7.28 -6.91 6.97
N ASP A 177 -6.92 -7.91 7.79
CA ASP A 177 -5.64 -7.91 8.51
C ASP A 177 -4.47 -8.22 7.54
N PRO A 178 -3.49 -7.30 7.38
CA PRO A 178 -2.35 -7.53 6.50
C PRO A 178 -1.31 -8.52 7.08
N SER A 179 -1.42 -8.89 8.36
CA SER A 179 -0.50 -9.81 9.02
C SER A 179 -0.86 -11.29 8.84
N LEU A 180 -2.12 -11.59 8.54
CA LEU A 180 -2.60 -12.96 8.33
C LEU A 180 -2.25 -13.49 6.93
N SER A 181 -1.84 -14.75 6.85
CA SER A 181 -1.66 -15.49 5.61
C SER A 181 -3.00 -15.73 4.90
N LEU A 182 -2.94 -16.20 3.65
CA LEU A 182 -4.15 -16.52 2.90
C LEU A 182 -4.91 -17.71 3.52
N THR A 183 -4.17 -18.72 4.02
CA THR A 183 -4.75 -19.89 4.70
C THR A 183 -5.35 -19.52 6.05
N GLU A 184 -4.71 -18.64 6.83
CA GLU A 184 -5.26 -18.10 8.09
C GLU A 184 -6.55 -17.31 7.85
N LYS A 185 -6.60 -16.50 6.78
CA LYS A 185 -7.83 -15.82 6.38
C LYS A 185 -8.90 -16.82 5.97
N PHE A 186 -8.55 -17.87 5.23
CA PHE A 186 -9.51 -18.89 4.87
C PHE A 186 -10.03 -19.67 6.09
N ASP A 187 -9.20 -19.92 7.08
CA ASP A 187 -9.63 -20.56 8.33
C ASP A 187 -10.57 -19.63 9.13
N ALA A 188 -10.36 -18.31 9.11
CA ALA A 188 -11.33 -17.35 9.64
C ALA A 188 -12.65 -17.33 8.86
N LEU A 189 -12.61 -17.51 7.53
CA LEU A 189 -13.83 -17.68 6.72
C LEU A 189 -14.56 -18.98 7.08
N LYS A 190 -13.83 -20.07 7.35
CA LYS A 190 -14.42 -21.33 7.83
C LYS A 190 -15.13 -21.14 9.16
N GLU A 191 -14.45 -20.49 10.11
CA GLU A 191 -15.02 -20.17 11.42
C GLU A 191 -16.30 -19.33 11.28
N TYR A 192 -16.32 -18.36 10.37
CA TYR A 192 -17.52 -17.58 10.07
C TYR A 192 -18.66 -18.43 9.52
N GLY A 193 -18.40 -19.30 8.55
CA GLY A 193 -19.40 -20.21 7.98
C GLY A 193 -19.95 -21.21 9.00
N GLU A 194 -19.08 -21.78 9.84
CA GLU A 194 -19.44 -22.71 10.92
C GLU A 194 -20.25 -22.03 12.02
N THR A 195 -19.80 -20.86 12.46
CA THR A 195 -20.51 -20.06 13.46
C THR A 195 -21.87 -19.64 12.94
N SER A 196 -21.96 -19.23 11.67
CA SER A 196 -23.22 -18.89 11.02
C SER A 196 -24.17 -20.09 10.98
N ARG A 197 -23.72 -21.29 10.59
CA ARG A 197 -24.56 -22.51 10.67
C ARG A 197 -25.09 -22.74 12.08
N ALA A 198 -24.20 -22.72 13.07
CA ALA A 198 -24.57 -22.97 14.45
C ALA A 198 -25.63 -21.96 14.95
N ILE A 199 -25.55 -20.71 14.52
CA ILE A 199 -26.54 -19.67 14.81
C ILE A 199 -27.90 -20.00 14.16
N PHE A 200 -27.91 -20.42 12.89
CA PHE A 200 -29.14 -20.77 12.18
C PHE A 200 -29.81 -22.02 12.74
N ASP A 201 -29.02 -23.05 13.07
CA ASP A 201 -29.49 -24.27 13.72
C ASP A 201 -30.13 -23.98 15.08
N GLN A 202 -29.49 -23.13 15.90
CA GLN A 202 -30.03 -22.70 17.19
C GLN A 202 -31.31 -21.86 17.04
N ALA A 203 -31.41 -21.08 15.96
CA ALA A 203 -32.58 -20.27 15.63
C ALA A 203 -33.72 -21.07 15.00
N GLY A 204 -33.48 -22.31 14.56
CA GLY A 204 -34.44 -23.10 13.78
C GLY A 204 -34.70 -22.52 12.39
N LEU A 205 -33.76 -21.76 11.84
CA LEU A 205 -33.81 -21.21 10.49
C LEU A 205 -33.27 -22.25 9.49
N ASP A 206 -33.87 -22.30 8.30
CA ASP A 206 -33.38 -23.18 7.25
C ASP A 206 -32.38 -22.48 6.32
N THR A 207 -31.70 -23.27 5.50
CA THR A 207 -30.72 -22.81 4.50
C THR A 207 -31.35 -22.11 3.29
N LYS A 208 -32.64 -21.77 3.33
CA LYS A 208 -33.37 -21.04 2.28
C LYS A 208 -33.75 -19.62 2.68
N SER A 209 -33.59 -19.29 3.96
CA SER A 209 -33.71 -17.93 4.49
C SER A 209 -32.79 -16.94 3.76
N ASP A 210 -33.20 -15.68 3.73
CA ASP A 210 -32.47 -14.64 2.99
C ASP A 210 -31.16 -14.29 3.70
N GLU A 211 -31.12 -14.37 5.03
CA GLU A 211 -29.92 -14.19 5.84
C GLU A 211 -28.86 -15.26 5.50
N TRP A 212 -29.28 -16.50 5.24
CA TRP A 212 -28.37 -17.56 4.85
C TRP A 212 -27.77 -17.33 3.46
N LYS A 213 -28.55 -16.76 2.53
CA LYS A 213 -28.06 -16.40 1.20
C LYS A 213 -26.98 -15.31 1.28
N VAL A 214 -27.07 -14.39 2.23
CA VAL A 214 -26.04 -13.36 2.48
C VAL A 214 -24.73 -14.01 2.95
N VAL A 215 -24.78 -14.98 3.86
CA VAL A 215 -23.60 -15.74 4.31
C VAL A 215 -22.94 -16.45 3.13
N ILE A 216 -23.74 -17.15 2.29
CA ILE A 216 -23.23 -17.80 1.08
C ILE A 216 -22.61 -16.79 0.12
N ALA A 217 -23.27 -15.64 -0.11
CA ALA A 217 -22.81 -14.62 -1.02
C ALA A 217 -21.45 -14.06 -0.59
N GLU A 218 -21.27 -13.70 0.68
CA GLU A 218 -19.98 -13.20 1.19
C GLU A 218 -18.85 -14.21 1.00
N CYS A 219 -19.08 -15.47 1.39
CA CYS A 219 -18.07 -16.53 1.21
C CYS A 219 -17.67 -16.67 -0.26
N LYS A 220 -18.65 -16.64 -1.18
CA LYS A 220 -18.40 -16.75 -2.62
C LYS A 220 -17.68 -15.54 -3.17
N THR A 221 -18.07 -14.32 -2.81
CA THR A 221 -17.44 -13.08 -3.26
C THR A 221 -15.95 -13.10 -2.95
N TRP A 222 -15.58 -13.40 -1.70
CA TRP A 222 -14.17 -13.45 -1.32
C TRP A 222 -13.38 -14.51 -2.10
N LEU A 223 -13.92 -15.73 -2.25
CA LEU A 223 -13.27 -16.81 -3.01
C LEU A 223 -13.16 -16.50 -4.52
N THR A 224 -14.11 -15.73 -5.06
CA THR A 224 -14.14 -15.31 -6.47
C THR A 224 -13.07 -14.26 -6.76
N ASP A 225 -12.84 -13.34 -5.83
CA ASP A 225 -11.84 -12.26 -5.94
C ASP A 225 -10.38 -12.78 -5.90
N LEU A 226 -10.16 -13.99 -5.39
CA LEU A 226 -8.84 -14.63 -5.37
C LEU A 226 -8.33 -14.96 -6.77
N THR A 227 -7.00 -15.08 -6.90
CA THR A 227 -6.42 -15.60 -8.15
C THR A 227 -6.69 -17.10 -8.29
N ALA A 228 -6.51 -17.65 -9.50
CA ALA A 228 -6.63 -19.09 -9.72
C ALA A 228 -5.63 -19.88 -8.86
N SER A 229 -4.39 -19.39 -8.73
CA SER A 229 -3.35 -20.01 -7.89
C SER A 229 -3.70 -19.97 -6.40
N ASP A 230 -4.25 -18.85 -5.91
CA ASP A 230 -4.71 -18.72 -4.53
C ASP A 230 -5.84 -19.72 -4.21
N ARG A 231 -6.76 -19.94 -5.15
CA ARG A 231 -7.83 -20.94 -4.99
C ARG A 231 -7.29 -22.38 -4.96
N LEU A 232 -6.29 -22.71 -5.77
CA LEU A 232 -5.65 -24.03 -5.75
C LEU A 232 -4.97 -24.27 -4.39
N LEU A 233 -4.23 -23.27 -3.88
CA LEU A 233 -3.62 -23.31 -2.56
C LEU A 233 -4.66 -23.57 -1.46
N LEU A 234 -5.77 -22.83 -1.46
CA LEU A 234 -6.83 -23.04 -0.46
C LEU A 234 -7.52 -24.38 -0.59
N ALA A 235 -7.69 -24.89 -1.80
CA ALA A 235 -8.27 -26.21 -2.05
C ALA A 235 -7.38 -27.32 -1.50
N HIS A 236 -6.07 -27.25 -1.75
CA HIS A 236 -5.10 -28.15 -1.13
C HIS A 236 -5.09 -28.02 0.40
N HIS A 237 -5.11 -26.80 0.95
CA HIS A 237 -5.17 -26.57 2.41
C HIS A 237 -6.44 -27.16 3.05
N ALA A 238 -7.57 -27.14 2.35
CA ALA A 238 -8.80 -27.79 2.82
C ALA A 238 -8.88 -29.29 2.53
N GLY A 239 -7.89 -29.88 1.86
CA GLY A 239 -7.85 -31.31 1.56
C GLY A 239 -8.63 -31.74 0.32
N PHE A 240 -8.90 -30.82 -0.62
CA PHE A 240 -9.48 -31.16 -1.91
C PHE A 240 -8.44 -31.86 -2.78
N ILE A 241 -8.75 -33.07 -3.25
CA ILE A 241 -7.81 -33.91 -4.00
C ILE A 241 -7.89 -33.56 -5.49
N HIS A 242 -6.73 -33.34 -6.12
CA HIS A 242 -6.57 -32.97 -7.54
C HIS A 242 -7.33 -31.68 -7.94
N PRO A 243 -7.11 -30.54 -7.24
CA PRO A 243 -7.83 -29.30 -7.49
C PRO A 243 -7.65 -28.76 -8.90
N LEU A 244 -6.53 -29.05 -9.56
CA LEU A 244 -6.25 -28.64 -10.94
C LEU A 244 -7.27 -29.18 -11.96
N LEU A 245 -7.93 -30.30 -11.67
CA LEU A 245 -8.94 -30.91 -12.55
C LEU A 245 -10.34 -30.31 -12.40
N ALA A 246 -10.56 -29.49 -11.36
CA ALA A 246 -11.82 -28.81 -11.14
C ALA A 246 -12.03 -27.65 -12.12
N SER A 247 -13.29 -27.45 -12.54
CA SER A 247 -13.66 -26.26 -13.30
C SER A 247 -13.43 -24.99 -12.46
N GLY A 248 -12.78 -23.96 -13.03
CA GLY A 248 -12.50 -22.70 -12.32
C GLY A 248 -11.08 -22.12 -12.42
N THR A 249 -10.21 -22.63 -13.29
CA THR A 249 -8.84 -22.11 -13.45
C THR A 249 -8.76 -20.85 -14.32
N LYS A 250 -9.88 -20.36 -14.87
CA LYS A 250 -9.96 -19.08 -15.60
C LYS A 250 -10.43 -17.95 -14.67
N PRO A 251 -9.79 -16.77 -14.69
CA PRO A 251 -10.25 -15.60 -13.93
C PRO A 251 -11.70 -15.21 -14.33
N GLY A 252 -12.56 -14.93 -13.34
CA GLY A 252 -13.93 -14.44 -13.53
C GLY A 252 -15.03 -15.51 -13.67
N ASP A 253 -14.72 -16.79 -13.45
CA ASP A 253 -15.73 -17.87 -13.50
C ASP A 253 -16.36 -18.14 -12.12
N GLU A 254 -17.47 -17.44 -11.83
CA GLU A 254 -18.28 -17.63 -10.62
C GLU A 254 -18.90 -19.04 -10.51
N LYS A 255 -18.89 -19.83 -11.60
CA LYS A 255 -19.43 -21.21 -11.64
C LYS A 255 -18.37 -22.27 -11.39
N ALA A 256 -17.16 -21.86 -11.01
CA ALA A 256 -16.08 -22.76 -10.65
C ALA A 256 -16.51 -23.75 -9.54
N SER A 257 -16.47 -25.05 -9.85
CA SER A 257 -16.79 -26.12 -8.88
C SER A 257 -15.91 -26.05 -7.62
N ILE A 258 -14.71 -25.48 -7.73
CA ILE A 258 -13.79 -25.28 -6.60
C ILE A 258 -14.30 -24.21 -5.61
N ILE A 259 -14.96 -23.14 -6.09
CA ILE A 259 -15.53 -22.09 -5.22
C ILE A 259 -16.67 -22.67 -4.40
N TYR A 260 -17.55 -23.45 -5.04
CA TYR A 260 -18.62 -24.14 -4.34
C TYR A 260 -18.07 -25.09 -3.26
N TRP A 261 -17.04 -25.86 -3.59
CA TRP A 261 -16.44 -26.81 -2.65
C TRP A 261 -15.75 -26.09 -1.47
N LEU A 262 -15.04 -24.98 -1.73
CA LEU A 262 -14.37 -24.19 -0.70
C LEU A 262 -15.32 -23.38 0.18
N THR A 263 -16.53 -23.08 -0.28
CA THR A 263 -17.49 -22.24 0.46
C THR A 263 -17.85 -22.91 1.78
N PRO A 264 -17.47 -22.31 2.93
CA PRO A 264 -17.68 -22.91 4.23
C PRO A 264 -19.08 -22.68 4.76
N ALA A 265 -19.97 -21.97 4.05
CA ALA A 265 -21.40 -21.97 4.35
C ALA A 265 -22.03 -23.36 4.08
N TYR A 266 -21.54 -24.11 3.09
CA TYR A 266 -21.95 -25.51 2.91
C TYR A 266 -21.19 -26.41 3.89
N GLU A 267 -21.87 -27.39 4.48
CA GLU A 267 -21.25 -28.41 5.34
C GLU A 267 -20.16 -29.15 4.56
N GLN A 268 -19.09 -29.56 5.26
CA GLN A 268 -17.97 -30.24 4.58
C GLN A 268 -18.34 -31.62 4.07
N ASP A 269 -19.24 -32.31 4.78
CA ASP A 269 -19.85 -33.59 4.41
C ASP A 269 -21.13 -33.44 3.57
N HIS A 270 -21.38 -32.24 3.00
CA HIS A 270 -22.54 -32.04 2.15
C HIS A 270 -22.42 -32.91 0.87
N PRO A 271 -23.44 -33.71 0.49
CA PRO A 271 -23.35 -34.67 -0.62
C PRO A 271 -22.95 -34.07 -1.98
N SER A 272 -23.22 -32.78 -2.19
CA SER A 272 -22.78 -32.08 -3.41
C SER A 272 -21.27 -31.83 -3.44
N LYS A 273 -20.60 -31.62 -2.29
CA LYS A 273 -19.14 -31.50 -2.22
C LYS A 273 -18.47 -32.84 -2.53
N ASP A 274 -19.02 -33.94 -2.02
CA ASP A 274 -18.56 -35.30 -2.35
C ASP A 274 -18.67 -35.60 -3.84
N LYS A 275 -19.78 -35.19 -4.49
CA LYS A 275 -19.94 -35.34 -5.94
C LYS A 275 -18.89 -34.56 -6.73
N VAL A 276 -18.55 -33.35 -6.28
CA VAL A 276 -17.49 -32.54 -6.91
C VAL A 276 -16.13 -33.23 -6.74
N GLN A 277 -15.80 -33.74 -5.55
CA GLN A 277 -14.56 -34.48 -5.30
C GLN A 277 -14.49 -35.79 -6.10
N ALA A 278 -15.58 -36.58 -6.12
CA ALA A 278 -15.67 -37.82 -6.89
C ALA A 278 -15.52 -37.59 -8.40
N SER A 279 -16.04 -36.47 -8.90
CA SER A 279 -15.82 -36.07 -10.29
C SER A 279 -14.34 -35.82 -10.60
N GLN A 280 -13.57 -35.24 -9.68
CA GLN A 280 -12.12 -35.02 -9.90
C GLN A 280 -11.34 -36.33 -9.83
N LEU A 281 -11.68 -37.21 -8.89
CA LEU A 281 -11.07 -38.54 -8.79
C LEU A 281 -11.33 -39.36 -10.06
N LYS A 282 -12.54 -39.28 -10.64
CA LYS A 282 -12.85 -39.95 -11.91
C LYS A 282 -12.03 -39.38 -13.07
N LYS A 283 -11.89 -38.06 -13.15
CA LYS A 283 -11.04 -37.39 -14.16
C LYS A 283 -9.58 -37.82 -14.02
N TYR A 284 -9.05 -37.82 -12.80
CA TYR A 284 -7.68 -38.27 -12.53
C TYR A 284 -7.48 -39.74 -12.92
N ALA A 285 -8.41 -40.63 -12.56
CA ALA A 285 -8.35 -42.05 -12.95
C ALA A 285 -8.30 -42.22 -14.48
N SER A 286 -9.06 -41.41 -15.23
CA SER A 286 -9.03 -41.43 -16.70
C SER A 286 -7.74 -40.87 -17.33
N LEU A 287 -6.97 -40.05 -16.60
CA LEU A 287 -5.63 -39.65 -17.00
C LEU A 287 -4.61 -40.76 -16.68
N VAL A 288 -4.72 -41.39 -15.51
CA VAL A 288 -3.83 -42.48 -15.06
C VAL A 288 -3.96 -43.73 -15.93
N ASP A 289 -5.19 -44.11 -16.31
CA ASP A 289 -5.43 -45.28 -17.16
C ASP A 289 -5.20 -44.99 -18.66
N GLY A 290 -4.93 -43.73 -19.02
CA GLY A 290 -4.66 -43.28 -20.38
C GLY A 290 -5.91 -43.17 -21.28
N THR A 291 -7.12 -43.22 -20.71
CA THR A 291 -8.38 -43.02 -21.46
C THR A 291 -8.40 -41.65 -22.14
N TYR A 292 -7.87 -40.62 -21.48
CA TYR A 292 -7.67 -39.28 -22.07
C TYR A 292 -6.20 -38.84 -21.92
N PRO A 293 -5.60 -38.20 -22.94
CA PRO A 293 -4.23 -37.68 -22.85
C PRO A 293 -4.15 -36.39 -22.01
N ASP A 294 -5.23 -35.63 -21.94
CA ASP A 294 -5.41 -34.43 -21.14
C ASP A 294 -6.89 -34.22 -20.83
N ILE A 295 -7.19 -33.43 -19.79
CA ILE A 295 -8.54 -32.96 -19.48
C ILE A 295 -8.50 -31.44 -19.48
N ASP A 296 -9.16 -30.83 -20.46
CA ASP A 296 -9.18 -29.39 -20.67
C ASP A 296 -7.77 -28.77 -20.81
N GLY A 297 -6.81 -29.51 -21.40
CA GLY A 297 -5.42 -29.10 -21.55
C GLY A 297 -4.53 -29.34 -20.33
N VAL A 298 -5.05 -30.01 -19.29
CA VAL A 298 -4.28 -30.44 -18.10
C VAL A 298 -3.88 -31.90 -18.24
N THR A 299 -2.58 -32.19 -18.22
CA THR A 299 -2.03 -33.55 -18.32
C THR A 299 -1.87 -34.21 -16.95
N LEU A 300 -1.63 -35.52 -16.92
CA LEU A 300 -1.29 -36.24 -15.67
C LEU A 300 -0.05 -35.64 -14.98
N GLU A 301 0.97 -35.24 -15.77
CA GLU A 301 2.19 -34.61 -15.24
C GLU A 301 1.91 -33.25 -14.59
N ASP A 302 0.98 -32.47 -15.14
CA ASP A 302 0.56 -31.19 -14.56
C ASP A 302 -0.17 -31.39 -13.22
N VAL A 303 -1.04 -32.42 -13.12
CA VAL A 303 -1.76 -32.74 -11.87
C VAL A 303 -0.78 -33.24 -10.81
N ASP A 304 0.07 -34.20 -11.15
CA ASP A 304 1.06 -34.73 -10.22
C ASP A 304 2.05 -33.64 -9.77
N ALA A 305 2.41 -32.69 -10.65
CA ALA A 305 3.24 -31.55 -10.30
C ALA A 305 2.52 -30.57 -9.36
N ASP A 306 1.24 -30.27 -9.59
CA ASP A 306 0.44 -29.41 -8.71
C ASP A 306 0.24 -30.05 -7.33
N ASP A 307 -0.14 -31.33 -7.30
CA ASP A 307 -0.28 -32.10 -6.07
C ASP A 307 1.06 -32.23 -5.33
N ALA A 308 2.18 -32.45 -6.02
CA ALA A 308 3.50 -32.49 -5.37
C ALA A 308 3.95 -31.13 -4.82
N LEU A 309 3.55 -30.04 -5.48
CA LEU A 309 3.88 -28.67 -5.08
C LEU A 309 3.13 -28.23 -3.82
N HIS A 310 1.93 -28.76 -3.60
CA HIS A 310 1.05 -28.40 -2.47
C HIS A 310 0.83 -29.54 -1.47
N ALA A 311 1.27 -30.76 -1.78
CA ALA A 311 1.51 -31.77 -0.78
C ALA A 311 2.39 -31.09 0.26
N ALA A 312 1.88 -30.99 1.50
CA ALA A 312 2.65 -30.47 2.62
C ALA A 312 4.04 -31.06 2.46
N PRO A 313 5.10 -30.24 2.27
CA PRO A 313 6.43 -30.78 2.07
C PRO A 313 6.58 -31.76 3.20
N LYS A 314 6.79 -33.03 2.86
CA LYS A 314 7.24 -34.01 3.83
C LYS A 314 8.41 -33.28 4.44
N ALA A 315 8.26 -32.83 5.70
CA ALA A 315 9.26 -31.99 6.34
C ALA A 315 10.56 -32.66 5.94
N PRO A 316 11.46 -31.93 5.25
CA PRO A 316 12.61 -32.57 4.64
C PRO A 316 13.16 -33.51 5.71
N ASP A 317 13.55 -34.73 5.33
CA ASP A 317 14.52 -35.45 6.13
C ASP A 317 15.72 -34.51 6.17
N ALA A 318 15.68 -33.55 7.09
CA ALA A 318 16.70 -32.59 7.32
C ALA A 318 17.88 -33.50 7.58
N ALA A 319 18.88 -33.41 6.72
CA ALA A 319 20.06 -34.25 6.87
C ALA A 319 20.74 -34.04 8.24
N GLN A 320 20.23 -33.13 9.10
CA GLN A 320 20.22 -33.24 10.55
C GLN A 320 18.83 -32.86 11.13
N ALA A 321 18.09 -33.84 11.65
CA ALA A 321 16.78 -33.68 12.27
C ALA A 321 16.77 -32.71 13.48
N PRO A 322 15.63 -32.08 13.84
CA PRO A 322 15.41 -31.63 15.22
C PRO A 322 15.67 -32.83 16.15
N GLY A 323 16.63 -32.67 17.06
CA GLY A 323 17.10 -33.73 17.94
C GLY A 323 18.42 -34.42 17.56
N ALA A 324 19.25 -33.85 16.68
CA ALA A 324 20.64 -34.27 16.54
C ALA A 324 21.35 -34.20 17.90
N VAL A 325 21.94 -35.32 18.34
CA VAL A 325 22.68 -35.39 19.60
C VAL A 325 23.95 -34.55 19.46
N ILE A 326 24.04 -33.44 20.18
CA ILE A 326 25.26 -32.65 20.31
C ILE A 326 26.16 -33.36 21.31
N ASP A 327 26.98 -34.28 20.82
CA ASP A 327 28.08 -34.85 21.59
C ASP A 327 29.29 -33.91 21.64
N GLN A 328 30.36 -34.33 22.32
CA GLN A 328 31.55 -33.51 22.49
C GLN A 328 32.24 -33.13 21.16
N ALA A 329 32.14 -33.99 20.14
CA ALA A 329 32.76 -33.76 18.84
C ALA A 329 31.94 -32.76 18.02
N ALA A 330 30.62 -32.96 17.95
CA ALA A 330 29.69 -32.01 17.35
C ALA A 330 29.79 -30.64 18.04
N PHE A 331 29.90 -30.61 19.37
CA PHE A 331 30.08 -29.36 20.11
C PHE A 331 31.38 -28.62 19.73
N ALA A 332 32.47 -29.34 19.47
CA ALA A 332 33.73 -28.74 19.02
C ALA A 332 33.60 -28.11 17.61
N ASP A 333 32.85 -28.74 16.71
CA ASP A 333 32.56 -28.20 15.38
C ASP A 333 31.69 -26.92 15.48
N LEU A 334 30.71 -26.91 16.39
CA LEU A 334 29.91 -25.71 16.67
C LEU A 334 30.75 -24.59 17.27
N GLN A 335 31.72 -24.89 18.13
CA GLN A 335 32.66 -23.89 18.64
C GLN A 335 33.52 -23.27 17.51
N ALA A 336 33.93 -24.07 16.53
CA ALA A 336 34.65 -23.57 15.36
C ALA A 336 33.78 -22.63 14.50
N LEU A 337 32.51 -22.99 14.25
CA LEU A 337 31.57 -22.12 13.55
C LEU A 337 31.32 -20.81 14.34
N HIS A 338 31.18 -20.90 15.66
CA HIS A 338 30.99 -19.73 16.51
C HIS A 338 32.20 -18.78 16.48
N ALA A 339 33.42 -19.33 16.46
CA ALA A 339 34.64 -18.56 16.29
C ALA A 339 34.65 -17.79 14.95
N ILE A 340 34.23 -18.42 13.86
CA ILE A 340 34.11 -17.75 12.55
C ILE A 340 33.05 -16.64 12.60
N ALA A 341 31.85 -16.92 13.13
CA ALA A 341 30.75 -15.96 13.20
C ALA A 341 31.09 -14.73 14.06
N THR A 342 31.90 -14.89 15.10
CA THR A 342 32.28 -13.81 16.04
C THR A 342 33.62 -13.14 15.72
N ALA A 343 34.40 -13.67 14.78
CA ALA A 343 35.68 -13.09 14.37
C ALA A 343 35.55 -11.65 13.84
N ALA A 344 36.64 -10.87 13.89
CA ALA A 344 36.67 -9.56 13.26
C ALA A 344 36.49 -9.68 11.72
N ILE A 345 35.82 -8.69 11.10
CA ILE A 345 35.60 -8.65 9.64
C ILE A 345 36.92 -8.60 8.85
N THR A 346 38.03 -8.20 9.49
CA THR A 346 39.38 -8.23 8.92
C THR A 346 39.94 -9.65 8.71
N THR A 347 39.34 -10.66 9.34
CA THR A 347 39.83 -12.05 9.36
C THR A 347 38.98 -12.98 8.50
N HIS A 348 37.67 -12.76 8.49
CA HIS A 348 36.72 -13.49 7.64
C HIS A 348 35.82 -12.47 6.93
N ASP A 349 35.50 -12.73 5.66
CA ASP A 349 34.56 -11.89 4.94
C ASP A 349 33.13 -12.03 5.49
N ILE A 350 32.26 -11.08 5.14
CA ILE A 350 30.91 -11.05 5.69
C ILE A 350 30.05 -12.23 5.24
N VAL A 351 30.35 -12.86 4.09
CA VAL A 351 29.60 -14.00 3.56
C VAL A 351 29.92 -15.25 4.38
N GLU A 352 31.20 -15.51 4.62
CA GLU A 352 31.66 -16.65 5.42
C GLU A 352 31.11 -16.57 6.86
N LYS A 353 31.16 -15.38 7.47
CA LYS A 353 30.59 -15.14 8.79
C LYS A 353 29.08 -15.41 8.85
N ARG A 354 28.33 -14.99 7.83
CA ARG A 354 26.88 -15.24 7.72
C ARG A 354 26.57 -16.72 7.53
N ASN A 355 27.34 -17.41 6.70
CA ASN A 355 27.19 -18.84 6.49
C ASN A 355 27.45 -19.64 7.77
N ALA A 356 28.46 -19.26 8.56
CA ALA A 356 28.72 -19.85 9.86
C ALA A 356 27.60 -19.58 10.87
N ALA A 357 27.09 -18.34 10.92
CA ALA A 357 25.95 -17.97 11.77
C ALA A 357 24.67 -18.74 11.43
N LEU A 358 24.41 -18.99 10.15
CA LEU A 358 23.28 -19.77 9.67
C LEU A 358 23.36 -21.23 10.10
N ARG A 359 24.51 -21.87 9.89
CA ARG A 359 24.75 -23.26 10.32
C ARG A 359 24.63 -23.42 11.84
N LEU A 360 25.12 -22.45 12.62
CA LEU A 360 24.91 -22.40 14.07
C LEU A 360 23.42 -22.32 14.42
N ARG A 361 22.66 -21.41 13.80
CA ARG A 361 21.23 -21.26 14.09
C ARG A 361 20.48 -22.58 13.89
N TRP A 362 20.75 -23.26 12.78
CA TRP A 362 20.14 -24.56 12.47
C TRP A 362 20.55 -25.66 13.45
N ALA A 363 21.86 -25.79 13.72
CA ALA A 363 22.33 -26.83 14.64
C ALA A 363 21.92 -26.61 16.10
N LEU A 364 21.61 -25.37 16.48
CA LEU A 364 21.16 -25.01 17.83
C LEU A 364 19.63 -25.01 17.99
N HIS A 365 18.88 -25.34 16.92
CA HIS A 365 17.42 -25.43 16.98
C HIS A 365 16.98 -26.79 17.54
N ASP A 366 16.34 -26.77 18.71
CA ASP A 366 15.88 -27.95 19.45
C ASP A 366 16.96 -29.05 19.63
N PRO A 367 18.10 -28.75 20.29
CA PRO A 367 19.22 -29.66 20.38
C PRO A 367 18.98 -30.76 21.42
N VAL A 368 19.31 -32.01 21.09
CA VAL A 368 19.43 -33.08 22.09
C VAL A 368 20.86 -33.08 22.61
N LEU A 369 21.04 -32.95 23.93
CA LEU A 369 22.38 -32.84 24.51
C LEU A 369 22.98 -34.22 24.76
N GLY A 370 24.17 -34.46 24.20
CA GLY A 370 24.97 -35.64 24.47
C GLY A 370 25.66 -35.57 25.85
N GLU A 371 26.22 -36.70 26.28
CA GLU A 371 26.95 -36.80 27.55
C GLU A 371 28.14 -35.82 27.56
N GLY A 372 28.18 -34.92 28.56
CA GLY A 372 29.26 -33.93 28.73
C GLY A 372 29.01 -32.54 28.13
N VAL A 373 27.88 -32.34 27.44
CA VAL A 373 27.45 -31.04 26.91
C VAL A 373 26.29 -30.49 27.76
N THR A 374 26.39 -29.24 28.21
CA THR A 374 25.36 -28.62 29.06
C THR A 374 24.54 -27.58 28.28
N PRO A 375 23.29 -27.30 28.69
CA PRO A 375 22.48 -26.24 28.09
C PRO A 375 23.19 -24.89 28.06
N GLU A 376 23.94 -24.55 29.12
CA GLU A 376 24.69 -23.30 29.21
C GLU A 376 25.83 -23.23 28.19
N SER A 377 26.52 -24.35 27.96
CA SER A 377 27.60 -24.41 26.97
C SER A 377 27.08 -24.23 25.54
N VAL A 378 25.88 -24.72 25.26
CA VAL A 378 25.19 -24.58 23.97
C VAL A 378 24.64 -23.17 23.79
N ALA A 379 24.01 -22.60 24.84
CA ALA A 379 23.50 -21.23 24.82
C ALA A 379 24.60 -20.18 24.57
N ALA A 380 25.83 -20.46 25.00
CA ALA A 380 27.00 -19.60 24.76
C ALA A 380 27.44 -19.52 23.28
N LEU A 381 26.91 -20.39 22.40
CA LEU A 381 27.22 -20.42 20.97
C LEU A 381 26.22 -19.65 20.10
N ALA A 382 25.28 -18.93 20.71
CA ALA A 382 24.26 -18.16 19.99
C ALA A 382 24.91 -17.20 18.97
N PRO A 383 24.56 -17.28 17.66
CA PRO A 383 25.17 -16.43 16.65
C PRO A 383 24.75 -14.96 16.83
N PRO A 384 25.61 -13.99 16.46
CA PRO A 384 25.24 -12.58 16.51
C PRO A 384 24.02 -12.26 15.62
N ALA A 385 22.93 -11.76 16.21
CA ALA A 385 21.65 -11.54 15.52
C ALA A 385 21.78 -10.66 14.25
N TYR A 386 22.68 -9.66 14.26
CA TYR A 386 22.88 -8.78 13.10
C TYR A 386 23.36 -9.52 11.84
N LEU A 387 24.03 -10.67 11.97
CA LEU A 387 24.45 -11.48 10.82
C LEU A 387 23.28 -12.18 10.14
N LEU A 388 22.19 -12.42 10.87
CA LEU A 388 20.99 -13.11 10.37
C LEU A 388 19.96 -12.16 9.76
N THR A 389 20.14 -10.84 9.90
CA THR A 389 19.19 -9.83 9.39
C THR A 389 19.36 -9.51 7.89
N HIS A 390 20.46 -9.93 7.27
CA HIS A 390 20.83 -9.55 5.91
C HIS A 390 21.26 -10.78 5.08
N ILE A 391 20.38 -11.76 4.98
CA ILE A 391 20.55 -12.93 4.13
C ILE A 391 20.25 -12.54 2.67
N GLY A 392 21.04 -13.07 1.73
CA GLY A 392 20.83 -12.85 0.29
C GLY A 392 21.46 -13.95 -0.55
N ALA A 393 21.68 -13.65 -1.84
CA ALA A 393 22.16 -14.60 -2.85
C ALA A 393 23.35 -15.47 -2.41
N PRO A 394 24.41 -14.92 -1.77
CA PRO A 394 25.58 -15.73 -1.40
C PRO A 394 25.29 -16.78 -0.31
N GLN A 395 24.16 -16.67 0.40
CA GLN A 395 23.73 -17.61 1.43
C GLN A 395 22.80 -18.70 0.88
N VAL A 396 22.23 -18.55 -0.32
CA VAL A 396 21.29 -19.50 -0.92
C VAL A 396 21.82 -20.94 -0.95
N PRO A 397 23.09 -21.21 -1.32
CA PRO A 397 23.61 -22.59 -1.31
C PRO A 397 23.58 -23.24 0.08
N VAL A 398 23.88 -22.46 1.14
CA VAL A 398 23.86 -22.95 2.53
C VAL A 398 22.43 -23.18 3.01
N ILE A 399 21.50 -22.29 2.63
CA ILE A 399 20.08 -22.43 2.98
C ILE A 399 19.46 -23.62 2.24
N SER A 400 19.76 -23.80 0.96
CA SER A 400 19.36 -24.96 0.17
C SER A 400 19.86 -26.27 0.80
N GLU A 401 21.14 -26.31 1.21
CA GLU A 401 21.74 -27.45 1.92
C GLU A 401 20.99 -27.78 3.22
N MET A 402 20.75 -26.78 4.08
CA MET A 402 20.14 -26.99 5.40
C MET A 402 18.64 -27.28 5.33
N ALA A 403 17.91 -26.51 4.51
CA ALA A 403 16.47 -26.64 4.37
C ALA A 403 16.05 -27.77 3.42
N GLY A 404 17.00 -28.44 2.74
CA GLY A 404 16.70 -29.48 1.77
C GLY A 404 15.88 -28.98 0.57
N MET A 405 15.95 -27.69 0.25
CA MET A 405 15.18 -27.05 -0.81
C MET A 405 16.02 -26.89 -2.07
N ASP A 406 15.38 -26.90 -3.24
CA ASP A 406 16.06 -26.61 -4.51
C ASP A 406 16.65 -25.20 -4.49
N GLY A 407 17.97 -25.10 -4.61
CA GLY A 407 18.69 -23.84 -4.65
C GLY A 407 18.25 -22.95 -5.82
N ASP A 408 17.88 -23.54 -6.96
CA ASP A 408 17.35 -22.79 -8.12
C ASP A 408 16.03 -22.09 -7.76
N LEU A 409 15.15 -22.79 -7.04
CA LEU A 409 13.90 -22.22 -6.55
C LEU A 409 14.13 -21.10 -5.54
N LEU A 410 15.10 -21.27 -4.62
CA LEU A 410 15.43 -20.25 -3.61
C LEU A 410 15.97 -18.94 -4.22
N TYR A 411 16.54 -18.99 -5.43
CA TYR A 411 16.87 -17.78 -6.17
C TYR A 411 15.64 -17.00 -6.63
N HIS A 412 14.42 -17.56 -6.54
CA HIS A 412 13.15 -16.92 -6.87
C HIS A 412 12.34 -16.46 -5.64
N VAL A 413 12.94 -16.53 -4.44
CA VAL A 413 12.33 -16.13 -3.17
C VAL A 413 12.69 -14.69 -2.80
N GLY A 414 11.74 -13.98 -2.18
CA GLY A 414 11.97 -12.65 -1.64
C GLY A 414 12.87 -12.61 -0.41
N GLN A 415 13.48 -11.47 -0.07
CA GLN A 415 14.42 -11.43 1.07
C GLN A 415 13.75 -11.80 2.41
N SER A 416 12.54 -11.30 2.65
CA SER A 416 11.78 -11.63 3.86
C SER A 416 11.46 -13.12 3.94
N ASP A 417 11.04 -13.71 2.82
CA ASP A 417 10.71 -15.13 2.76
C ASP A 417 11.96 -16.02 2.80
N LEU A 418 13.09 -15.56 2.24
CA LEU A 418 14.38 -16.24 2.37
C LEU A 418 14.86 -16.24 3.82
N ASN A 419 14.60 -15.16 4.58
CA ASN A 419 14.86 -15.13 6.02
C ASN A 419 13.99 -16.12 6.79
N LYS A 420 12.72 -16.31 6.39
CA LYS A 420 11.83 -17.34 6.98
C LYS A 420 12.34 -18.74 6.65
N VAL A 421 12.70 -19.01 5.40
CA VAL A 421 13.30 -20.31 5.01
C VAL A 421 14.61 -20.58 5.77
N ALA A 422 15.41 -19.55 6.01
CA ALA A 422 16.65 -19.68 6.76
C ALA A 422 16.43 -19.86 8.27
N ASP A 423 15.21 -19.72 8.77
CA ASP A 423 14.85 -19.91 10.17
C ASP A 423 14.30 -21.33 10.40
N PRO A 424 15.00 -22.20 11.14
CA PRO A 424 14.57 -23.57 11.37
C PRO A 424 13.27 -23.69 12.18
N SER A 425 12.80 -22.62 12.83
CA SER A 425 11.52 -22.61 13.53
C SER A 425 10.33 -22.20 12.65
N THR A 426 10.55 -21.92 11.36
CA THR A 426 9.46 -21.55 10.45
C THR A 426 8.51 -22.73 10.22
N PRO A 427 7.19 -22.55 10.40
CA PRO A 427 6.20 -23.58 10.14
C PRO A 427 6.23 -24.13 8.70
N ALA A 428 5.96 -25.43 8.54
CA ALA A 428 6.08 -26.12 7.26
C ALA A 428 5.09 -25.63 6.18
N ASP A 429 3.89 -25.22 6.59
CA ASP A 429 2.88 -24.55 5.76
C ASP A 429 3.38 -23.21 5.23
N THR A 430 4.04 -22.40 6.07
CA THR A 430 4.69 -21.16 5.64
C THR A 430 5.80 -21.43 4.63
N ILE A 431 6.59 -22.49 4.81
CA ILE A 431 7.60 -22.89 3.83
C ILE A 431 6.94 -23.32 2.50
N ALA A 432 5.83 -24.06 2.55
CA ALA A 432 5.09 -24.47 1.36
C ALA A 432 4.55 -23.26 0.56
N GLU A 433 3.99 -22.25 1.24
CA GLU A 433 3.60 -21.00 0.58
C GLU A 433 4.76 -20.28 -0.10
N ILE A 434 5.94 -20.28 0.54
CA ILE A 434 7.13 -19.65 -0.02
C ILE A 434 7.61 -20.39 -1.25
N VAL A 435 7.56 -21.73 -1.25
CA VAL A 435 7.86 -22.59 -2.41
C VAL A 435 6.93 -22.27 -3.58
N LEU A 436 5.63 -22.16 -3.32
CA LEU A 436 4.63 -21.81 -4.33
C LEU A 436 4.88 -20.43 -4.94
N LYS A 437 5.12 -19.43 -4.10
CA LYS A 437 5.47 -18.07 -4.53
C LYS A 437 6.75 -18.08 -5.37
N ALA A 438 7.75 -18.87 -4.98
CA ALA A 438 9.01 -18.99 -5.71
C ALA A 438 8.83 -19.66 -7.07
N ASP A 439 8.00 -20.71 -7.18
CA ASP A 439 7.72 -21.37 -8.45
C ASP A 439 6.94 -20.47 -9.41
N ALA A 440 5.93 -19.76 -8.89
CA ALA A 440 5.21 -18.74 -9.65
C ALA A 440 6.17 -17.65 -10.16
N ASN A 441 7.07 -17.15 -9.30
CA ASN A 441 8.10 -16.18 -9.69
C ASN A 441 9.04 -16.76 -10.76
N LYS A 442 9.46 -18.02 -10.64
CA LYS A 442 10.30 -18.71 -11.63
C LYS A 442 9.61 -18.80 -12.99
N LYS A 443 8.33 -19.18 -13.02
CA LYS A 443 7.50 -19.23 -14.24
C LYS A 443 7.33 -17.84 -14.86
N LEU A 444 7.06 -16.82 -14.05
CA LEU A 444 6.98 -15.42 -14.50
C LEU A 444 8.30 -14.95 -15.12
N VAL A 445 9.44 -15.28 -14.49
CA VAL A 445 10.78 -14.97 -15.03
C VAL A 445 10.99 -15.65 -16.38
N ALA A 446 10.65 -16.93 -16.50
CA ALA A 446 10.78 -17.68 -17.74
C ALA A 446 9.92 -17.09 -18.87
N ALA A 447 8.65 -16.77 -18.59
CA ALA A 447 7.73 -16.13 -19.53
C ALA A 447 8.25 -14.75 -19.99
N GLY A 448 8.73 -13.93 -19.05
CA GLY A 448 9.35 -12.64 -19.33
C GLY A 448 10.59 -12.76 -20.23
N LYS A 449 11.46 -13.74 -19.96
CA LYS A 449 12.65 -14.02 -20.79
C LYS A 449 12.29 -14.47 -22.20
N ALA A 450 11.29 -15.35 -22.35
CA ALA A 450 10.85 -15.81 -23.67
C ALA A 450 10.29 -14.66 -24.53
N LYS A 451 9.42 -13.83 -23.94
CA LYS A 451 8.85 -12.64 -24.61
C LYS A 451 9.90 -11.59 -24.97
N TRP A 452 10.90 -11.44 -24.10
CA TRP A 452 12.04 -10.58 -24.39
C TRP A 452 12.86 -11.10 -25.57
N ALA A 453 13.22 -12.38 -25.56
CA ALA A 453 14.04 -12.99 -26.63
C ALA A 453 13.34 -12.91 -28.01
N GLU A 454 12.03 -13.11 -28.05
CA GLU A 454 11.20 -12.89 -29.24
C GLU A 454 11.33 -11.45 -29.76
N SER A 455 11.27 -10.47 -28.85
CA SER A 455 11.39 -9.04 -29.20
C SER A 455 12.79 -8.65 -29.66
N GLU A 456 13.83 -9.23 -29.04
CA GLU A 456 15.22 -8.98 -29.42
C GLU A 456 15.55 -9.55 -30.80
N GLN A 457 15.08 -10.76 -31.09
CA GLN A 457 15.22 -11.37 -32.40
C GLN A 457 14.51 -10.55 -33.50
N LEU A 458 13.26 -10.15 -33.27
CA LEU A 458 12.52 -9.29 -34.21
C LEU A 458 13.19 -7.93 -34.42
N TRP A 459 13.75 -7.35 -33.35
CA TRP A 459 14.49 -6.10 -33.43
C TRP A 459 15.77 -6.25 -34.27
N ASP A 460 16.56 -7.30 -34.04
CA ASP A 460 17.77 -7.57 -34.80
C ASP A 460 17.47 -7.84 -36.29
N ASP A 461 16.40 -8.59 -36.58
CA ASP A 461 15.93 -8.84 -37.94
C ASP A 461 15.48 -7.55 -38.65
N ALA A 462 14.75 -6.67 -37.95
CA ALA A 462 14.35 -5.37 -38.48
C ALA A 462 15.57 -4.46 -38.76
N VAL A 463 16.55 -4.46 -37.84
CA VAL A 463 17.79 -3.68 -37.98
C VAL A 463 18.68 -4.21 -39.10
N ALA A 464 18.75 -5.54 -39.28
CA ALA A 464 19.55 -6.19 -40.32
C ALA A 464 18.92 -6.03 -41.72
N SER A 465 17.61 -6.25 -41.83
CA SER A 465 16.84 -6.08 -43.07
C SER A 465 16.66 -4.61 -43.47
N LYS A 466 16.85 -3.69 -42.51
CA LYS A 466 16.53 -2.25 -42.62
C LYS A 466 15.05 -1.98 -42.85
N ALA A 467 14.18 -2.95 -42.56
CA ALA A 467 12.75 -2.83 -42.66
C ALA A 467 12.10 -2.95 -41.28
N LEU A 468 11.00 -2.23 -41.05
CA LEU A 468 10.24 -2.33 -39.79
C LEU A 468 8.75 -2.08 -40.04
N THR A 469 7.92 -3.08 -39.78
CA THR A 469 6.47 -2.95 -39.89
C THR A 469 5.84 -2.49 -38.57
N PRO A 470 4.63 -1.91 -38.61
CA PRO A 470 3.87 -1.57 -37.40
C PRO A 470 3.63 -2.76 -36.46
N SER A 471 3.30 -3.93 -37.01
CA SER A 471 3.07 -5.15 -36.23
C SER A 471 4.34 -5.65 -35.54
N GLU A 472 5.49 -5.62 -36.23
CA GLU A 472 6.77 -5.98 -35.61
C GLU A 472 7.12 -5.00 -34.49
N TRP A 473 6.91 -3.70 -34.71
CA TRP A 473 7.15 -2.68 -33.68
C TRP A 473 6.27 -2.89 -32.44
N ASP A 474 4.98 -3.17 -32.61
CA ASP A 474 4.07 -3.43 -31.50
C ASP A 474 4.51 -4.65 -30.69
N THR A 475 4.86 -5.75 -31.36
CA THR A 475 5.37 -6.97 -30.70
C THR A 475 6.66 -6.71 -29.93
N ILE A 476 7.62 -6.00 -30.55
CA ILE A 476 8.89 -5.64 -29.93
C ILE A 476 8.66 -4.79 -28.67
N VAL A 477 7.84 -3.74 -28.76
CA VAL A 477 7.57 -2.85 -27.61
C VAL A 477 6.74 -3.56 -26.53
N ALA A 478 5.81 -4.43 -26.92
CA ALA A 478 5.01 -5.21 -25.98
C ALA A 478 5.88 -6.18 -25.17
N GLY A 479 6.81 -6.91 -25.80
CA GLY A 479 7.70 -7.81 -25.07
C GLY A 479 8.70 -7.07 -24.18
N TRP A 480 9.19 -5.89 -24.58
CA TRP A 480 10.00 -5.04 -23.70
C TRP A 480 9.22 -4.50 -22.49
N LYS A 481 7.97 -4.09 -22.70
CA LYS A 481 7.07 -3.65 -21.62
C LYS A 481 6.75 -4.80 -20.67
N HIS A 482 6.48 -5.99 -21.20
CA HIS A 482 6.21 -7.18 -20.42
C HIS A 482 7.42 -7.60 -19.57
N GLY A 483 8.62 -7.63 -20.15
CA GLY A 483 9.86 -7.88 -19.40
C GLY A 483 10.09 -6.86 -18.28
N LYS A 484 9.79 -5.57 -18.52
CA LYS A 484 9.82 -4.53 -17.50
C LYS A 484 8.77 -4.75 -16.40
N GLN A 485 7.55 -5.13 -16.75
CA GLN A 485 6.47 -5.41 -15.80
C GLN A 485 6.85 -6.57 -14.87
N VAL A 486 7.34 -7.68 -15.44
CA VAL A 486 7.84 -8.83 -14.66
C VAL A 486 8.99 -8.39 -13.75
N ALA A 487 9.95 -7.61 -14.26
CA ALA A 487 11.06 -7.09 -13.44
C ALA A 487 10.59 -6.18 -12.29
N THR A 488 9.55 -5.38 -12.50
CA THR A 488 8.96 -4.52 -11.44
C THR A 488 8.18 -5.35 -10.41
N GLN A 489 7.35 -6.29 -10.85
CA GLN A 489 6.63 -7.21 -9.97
C GLN A 489 7.58 -7.99 -9.06
N LEU A 490 8.73 -8.39 -9.59
CA LEU A 490 9.75 -9.11 -8.83
C LEU A 490 10.66 -8.18 -8.02
N SER A 491 10.86 -6.91 -8.42
CA SER A 491 11.69 -5.99 -7.65
C SER A 491 11.09 -5.66 -6.29
N ASP A 492 9.75 -5.66 -6.18
CA ASP A 492 9.08 -5.40 -4.91
C ASP A 492 9.17 -6.60 -3.95
N SER A 493 9.42 -7.81 -4.46
CA SER A 493 9.56 -9.03 -3.66
C SER A 493 11.02 -9.48 -3.44
N MET A 494 11.95 -9.28 -4.38
CA MET A 494 13.22 -10.02 -4.48
C MET A 494 14.52 -9.26 -4.21
N TYR A 495 14.53 -8.26 -3.33
CA TYR A 495 15.66 -7.30 -3.23
C TYR A 495 17.06 -7.86 -2.85
N SER A 496 17.28 -9.15 -2.61
CA SER A 496 18.65 -9.63 -2.29
C SER A 496 19.05 -11.03 -2.78
N ALA A 497 18.15 -11.86 -3.32
CA ALA A 497 18.43 -13.30 -3.46
C ALA A 497 19.05 -13.72 -4.81
N ALA A 498 18.86 -13.00 -5.92
CA ALA A 498 19.35 -13.49 -7.23
C ALA A 498 19.68 -12.40 -8.26
N PRO A 499 20.95 -12.02 -8.43
CA PRO A 499 21.40 -11.20 -9.56
C PRO A 499 21.07 -11.83 -10.93
N GLY A 500 20.93 -13.16 -11.02
CA GLY A 500 20.64 -13.89 -12.25
C GLY A 500 19.15 -14.04 -12.62
N ALA A 501 18.24 -13.98 -11.64
CA ALA A 501 16.79 -14.05 -11.89
C ALA A 501 16.23 -12.70 -12.37
N ILE A 502 16.77 -11.58 -11.85
CA ILE A 502 16.40 -10.20 -12.22
C ILE A 502 17.18 -9.72 -13.47
N ALA A 503 18.01 -10.56 -14.08
CA ALA A 503 18.59 -10.29 -15.40
C ALA A 503 17.55 -10.40 -16.53
N ILE A 504 16.27 -10.13 -16.26
CA ILE A 504 15.26 -9.91 -17.29
C ILE A 504 15.48 -8.50 -17.83
N VAL A 505 15.64 -8.47 -19.14
CA VAL A 505 16.27 -7.39 -19.87
C VAL A 505 15.33 -6.17 -19.89
N LYS A 506 15.91 -5.00 -19.63
CA LYS A 506 15.22 -3.71 -19.71
C LYS A 506 15.09 -3.32 -21.18
N PRO A 507 14.03 -2.59 -21.59
CA PRO A 507 13.96 -1.98 -22.93
C PRO A 507 15.32 -1.35 -23.29
N PRO A 508 15.79 -1.49 -24.55
CA PRO A 508 17.12 -1.01 -24.92
C PRO A 508 17.27 0.46 -24.54
N SER A 509 18.51 0.89 -24.25
CA SER A 509 18.73 2.29 -23.93
C SER A 509 18.25 3.19 -25.08
N GLU A 510 17.85 4.44 -24.79
CA GLU A 510 17.48 5.39 -25.85
C GLU A 510 18.60 5.52 -26.91
N GLN A 511 19.85 5.29 -26.52
CA GLN A 511 21.00 5.32 -27.43
C GLN A 511 21.04 4.09 -28.35
N ASP A 512 20.79 2.89 -27.82
CA ASP A 512 20.78 1.64 -28.59
C ASP A 512 19.59 1.59 -29.55
N LEU A 513 18.41 1.97 -29.05
CA LEU A 513 17.20 2.15 -29.86
C LEU A 513 17.45 3.16 -30.98
N ARG A 514 18.05 4.32 -30.67
CA ARG A 514 18.39 5.32 -31.68
C ARG A 514 19.40 4.79 -32.70
N ALA A 515 20.37 4.00 -32.27
CA ALA A 515 21.36 3.40 -33.16
C ALA A 515 20.74 2.37 -34.11
N GLY A 516 19.84 1.51 -33.62
CA GLY A 516 19.09 0.56 -34.46
C GLY A 516 18.07 1.26 -35.37
N LEU A 517 17.28 2.20 -34.84
CA LEU A 517 16.37 3.04 -35.63
C LEU A 517 17.12 3.92 -36.65
N LYS A 518 18.46 4.06 -36.59
CA LYS A 518 19.25 4.75 -37.63
C LYS A 518 19.50 3.86 -38.86
N LYS A 519 19.34 2.54 -38.73
CA LYS A 519 19.53 1.57 -39.82
C LYS A 519 18.23 1.29 -40.60
N VAL A 520 17.07 1.46 -39.98
CA VAL A 520 15.73 1.25 -40.59
C VAL A 520 15.42 2.27 -41.71
N GLY A 521 14.66 1.89 -42.73
CA GLY A 521 14.21 2.80 -43.80
C GLY A 521 13.40 4.00 -43.28
N ILE A 522 13.56 5.19 -43.87
CA ILE A 522 12.71 6.36 -43.53
C ILE A 522 11.21 6.10 -43.81
N PRO A 523 10.81 5.44 -44.92
CA PRO A 523 9.40 5.14 -45.19
C PRO A 523 8.76 4.36 -44.03
N ASP A 524 9.42 3.30 -43.59
CA ASP A 524 8.96 2.41 -42.53
C ASP A 524 8.87 3.12 -41.18
N LEU A 525 9.88 3.91 -40.81
CA LEU A 525 9.83 4.75 -39.60
C LEU A 525 8.64 5.72 -39.61
N ARG A 526 8.21 6.17 -40.79
CA ARG A 526 7.06 7.06 -40.90
C ARG A 526 5.77 6.26 -40.67
N VAL A 527 5.59 5.15 -41.37
CA VAL A 527 4.43 4.26 -41.22
C VAL A 527 4.26 3.79 -39.77
N VAL A 528 5.35 3.41 -39.09
CA VAL A 528 5.31 3.01 -37.68
C VAL A 528 5.00 4.19 -36.75
N ALA A 529 5.56 5.37 -37.00
CA ALA A 529 5.26 6.56 -36.21
C ALA A 529 3.78 6.97 -36.34
N GLU A 530 3.22 6.89 -37.55
CA GLU A 530 1.80 7.13 -37.82
C GLU A 530 0.90 6.15 -37.08
N HIS A 531 1.22 4.86 -37.19
CA HIS A 531 0.50 3.79 -36.50
C HIS A 531 0.47 4.00 -34.98
N THR A 532 1.56 4.54 -34.43
CA THR A 532 1.69 4.85 -33.01
C THR A 532 1.13 6.23 -32.62
N GLY A 533 0.44 6.92 -33.53
CA GLY A 533 -0.31 8.15 -33.26
C GLY A 533 0.41 9.45 -33.60
N MET A 534 1.51 9.42 -34.36
CA MET A 534 2.17 10.64 -34.83
C MET A 534 1.34 11.28 -35.95
N GLU A 535 0.88 12.51 -35.75
CA GLU A 535 0.09 13.21 -36.77
C GLU A 535 0.96 13.75 -37.91
N HIS A 536 0.41 13.69 -39.13
CA HIS A 536 1.06 14.24 -40.33
C HIS A 536 0.80 15.72 -40.54
N THR A 537 1.85 16.47 -40.84
CA THR A 537 1.77 17.90 -41.17
C THR A 537 1.78 18.18 -42.68
N GLY A 538 1.66 17.15 -43.53
CA GLY A 538 1.65 17.27 -45.00
C GLY A 538 3.03 17.45 -45.67
N ALA A 539 4.10 17.63 -44.89
CA ALA A 539 5.49 17.66 -45.34
C ALA A 539 6.28 16.45 -44.78
N PRO A 540 7.41 16.03 -45.41
CA PRO A 540 8.14 14.85 -44.95
C PRO A 540 8.81 15.09 -43.57
N THR A 541 8.26 14.46 -42.53
CA THR A 541 8.79 14.48 -41.16
C THR A 541 10.27 14.11 -41.09
N PRO A 542 11.12 14.89 -40.42
CA PRO A 542 12.55 14.62 -40.34
C PRO A 542 12.83 13.35 -39.52
N ARG A 543 13.81 12.55 -39.95
CA ARG A 543 14.20 11.28 -39.30
C ARG A 543 14.41 11.41 -37.79
N SER A 544 15.02 12.51 -37.34
CA SER A 544 15.24 12.75 -35.91
C SER A 544 13.95 12.84 -35.10
N ALA A 545 12.88 13.40 -35.68
CA ALA A 545 11.57 13.50 -35.03
C ALA A 545 10.89 12.12 -34.98
N LEU A 546 10.93 11.36 -36.08
CA LEU A 546 10.44 9.97 -36.12
C LEU A 546 11.14 9.08 -35.08
N GLN A 547 12.47 9.16 -35.00
CA GLN A 547 13.25 8.41 -34.02
C GLN A 547 12.91 8.82 -32.57
N ASN A 548 12.79 10.13 -32.31
CA ASN A 548 12.45 10.61 -30.97
C ASN A 548 11.04 10.20 -30.56
N TRP A 549 10.09 10.21 -31.50
CA TRP A 549 8.72 9.76 -31.28
C TRP A 549 8.68 8.28 -30.89
N LEU A 550 9.28 7.41 -31.70
CA LEU A 550 9.28 5.96 -31.47
C LEU A 550 10.04 5.58 -30.19
N ILE A 551 11.18 6.21 -29.92
CA ILE A 551 11.90 6.03 -28.63
C ILE A 551 11.00 6.45 -27.46
N ALA A 552 10.34 7.60 -27.56
CA ALA A 552 9.45 8.08 -26.51
C ALA A 552 8.26 7.14 -26.29
N GLN A 553 7.69 6.59 -27.37
CA GLN A 553 6.59 5.63 -27.30
C GLN A 553 7.02 4.30 -26.66
N ALA A 554 8.18 3.75 -27.05
CA ALA A 554 8.73 2.52 -26.48
C ALA A 554 8.95 2.64 -24.95
N HIS A 555 9.34 3.83 -24.49
CA HIS A 555 9.54 4.11 -23.07
C HIS A 555 8.31 4.69 -22.34
N GLY A 556 7.18 4.89 -23.03
CA GLY A 556 5.96 5.48 -22.44
C GLY A 556 6.09 6.96 -22.02
N ASN A 557 6.97 7.73 -22.65
CA ASN A 557 7.22 9.13 -22.32
C ASN A 557 6.38 10.09 -23.19
N THR A 558 5.15 10.35 -22.75
CA THR A 558 4.18 11.22 -23.45
C THR A 558 4.71 12.64 -23.68
N ALA A 559 5.43 13.22 -22.74
CA ALA A 559 6.03 14.55 -22.88
C ALA A 559 7.06 14.61 -24.02
N LYS A 560 7.90 13.58 -24.18
CA LYS A 560 8.85 13.48 -25.30
C LYS A 560 8.15 13.20 -26.63
N MET A 561 7.02 12.49 -26.64
CA MET A 561 6.18 12.31 -27.83
C MET A 561 5.64 13.66 -28.30
N VAL A 562 5.04 14.46 -27.40
CA VAL A 562 4.56 15.83 -27.70
C VAL A 562 5.70 16.72 -28.21
N ALA A 563 6.88 16.64 -27.60
CA ALA A 563 8.05 17.39 -28.06
C ALA A 563 8.53 16.95 -29.46
N ALA A 564 8.45 15.66 -29.78
CA ALA A 564 8.77 15.13 -31.11
C ALA A 564 7.74 15.58 -32.17
N GLN A 565 6.46 15.58 -31.83
CA GLN A 565 5.36 16.11 -32.67
C GLN A 565 5.55 17.60 -32.96
N LYS A 566 5.87 18.36 -31.92
CA LYS A 566 6.16 19.80 -32.06
C LYS A 566 7.42 20.05 -32.89
N ALA A 567 8.49 19.29 -32.70
CA ALA A 567 9.71 19.42 -33.49
C ALA A 567 9.52 19.04 -34.97
N ALA A 568 8.60 18.13 -35.27
CA ALA A 568 8.15 17.84 -36.63
C ALA A 568 7.42 19.04 -37.26
N SER A 569 6.65 19.77 -36.46
CA SER A 569 5.88 20.95 -36.91
C SER A 569 6.74 22.22 -37.04
N ASP A 570 7.62 22.50 -36.08
CA ASP A 570 8.40 23.75 -35.97
C ASP A 570 9.51 23.86 -37.03
N LYS A 571 10.10 22.73 -37.47
CA LYS A 571 11.16 22.75 -38.51
C LYS A 571 10.66 23.14 -39.90
N HIS A 572 9.35 23.35 -40.06
CA HIS A 572 8.74 23.87 -41.29
C HIS A 572 8.44 25.37 -41.22
N ALA A 573 8.56 26.01 -40.05
CA ALA A 573 8.33 27.46 -39.90
C ALA A 573 9.56 28.33 -40.19
N ALA A 574 10.73 27.74 -40.50
CA ALA A 574 11.92 28.49 -40.87
C ALA A 574 11.94 28.79 -42.38
N PRO A 575 11.93 30.06 -42.83
CA PRO A 575 12.04 30.39 -44.24
C PRO A 575 13.44 30.01 -44.76
N VAL A 576 13.46 29.33 -45.91
CA VAL A 576 14.68 28.99 -46.65
C VAL A 576 15.33 30.29 -47.12
N VAL A 577 16.38 30.73 -46.44
CA VAL A 577 17.32 31.74 -46.98
C VAL A 577 18.44 30.98 -47.68
N PRO A 578 18.65 31.17 -49.00
CA PRO A 578 19.72 30.48 -49.71
C PRO A 578 21.09 31.04 -49.26
N SER A 579 21.98 30.14 -48.89
CA SER A 579 23.36 30.44 -48.54
C SER A 579 24.15 30.88 -49.79
N PRO A 580 24.85 32.03 -49.81
CA PRO A 580 25.70 32.39 -50.93
C PRO A 580 27.00 31.59 -50.92
N ALA A 581 27.43 31.18 -52.12
CA ALA A 581 28.63 30.41 -52.40
C ALA A 581 29.93 31.13 -51.97
N PRO A 582 31.02 30.39 -51.63
CA PRO A 582 32.26 30.98 -51.16
C PRO A 582 33.07 31.53 -52.33
N VAL A 583 33.43 32.82 -52.26
CA VAL A 583 34.43 33.44 -53.14
C VAL A 583 35.77 33.47 -52.40
N ALA A 584 36.79 32.88 -53.02
CA ALA A 584 38.16 32.81 -52.55
C ALA A 584 38.90 34.16 -52.68
N ALA A 585 39.71 34.52 -51.69
CA ALA A 585 40.86 35.44 -51.81
C ALA A 585 41.73 35.42 -50.53
N PRO A 586 42.99 35.89 -50.55
CA PRO A 586 44.13 35.10 -50.08
C PRO A 586 44.83 35.59 -48.81
N LEU A 587 45.74 34.71 -48.33
CA LEU A 587 46.85 34.87 -47.38
C LEU A 587 47.31 36.30 -47.07
N ALA A 588 47.43 36.63 -45.76
CA ALA A 588 48.73 36.93 -45.12
C ALA A 588 48.58 37.39 -43.64
N THR A 589 49.41 36.78 -42.78
CA THR A 589 50.09 37.32 -41.58
C THR A 589 49.28 37.95 -40.42
N GLY A 590 49.32 37.29 -39.24
CA GLY A 590 48.90 37.86 -37.94
C GLY A 590 49.95 38.81 -37.33
N PRO A 591 50.07 38.91 -35.99
CA PRO A 591 49.12 38.65 -34.90
C PRO A 591 49.00 39.85 -33.91
N ALA A 592 47.91 39.97 -33.15
CA ALA A 592 47.89 40.84 -31.96
C ALA A 592 46.87 40.43 -30.89
N SER A 593 47.34 40.44 -29.64
CA SER A 593 46.69 40.07 -28.39
C SER A 593 45.75 41.13 -27.81
N LYS A 594 44.66 40.64 -27.19
CA LYS A 594 44.03 40.99 -25.88
C LYS A 594 43.65 42.45 -25.50
N VAL A 595 42.32 42.63 -25.25
CA VAL A 595 41.64 43.15 -24.00
C VAL A 595 41.54 44.70 -23.85
N PRO A 596 40.54 45.33 -23.15
CA PRO A 596 39.06 45.18 -23.01
C PRO A 596 38.32 46.58 -22.96
N LYS A 597 37.14 46.67 -22.29
CA LYS A 597 36.29 47.86 -21.87
C LYS A 597 35.16 48.25 -22.84
N ALA A 598 33.98 48.71 -22.43
CA ALA A 598 33.35 49.03 -21.14
C ALA A 598 31.81 49.16 -21.35
N ALA A 599 31.08 49.37 -20.26
CA ALA A 599 29.66 49.07 -20.06
C ALA A 599 28.62 50.20 -20.29
N LYS A 600 27.36 49.76 -20.47
CA LYS A 600 26.03 50.31 -20.03
C LYS A 600 25.46 51.58 -20.70
N PRO A 601 24.12 51.88 -20.68
CA PRO A 601 22.97 51.23 -19.95
C PRO A 601 21.59 51.09 -20.69
N ALA A 602 20.61 50.37 -20.05
CA ALA A 602 19.14 50.63 -19.94
C ALA A 602 18.21 50.53 -21.20
N VAL A 603 16.98 49.97 -21.28
CA VAL A 603 15.95 49.33 -20.40
C VAL A 603 15.00 48.46 -21.29
N SER A 604 14.26 47.53 -20.66
CA SER A 604 12.94 46.92 -21.02
C SER A 604 12.84 45.90 -22.16
N SER A 605 12.58 44.63 -21.84
CA SER A 605 11.23 44.02 -21.80
C SER A 605 11.35 42.50 -21.66
N ALA A 606 10.54 41.91 -20.79
CA ALA A 606 10.49 40.47 -20.54
C ALA A 606 10.04 39.67 -21.76
N SER A 607 10.76 38.59 -22.09
CA SER A 607 10.20 37.40 -22.74
C SER A 607 11.18 36.23 -22.56
N ALA A 608 10.74 35.22 -21.80
CA ALA A 608 11.11 33.82 -21.88
C ALA A 608 12.52 33.49 -22.44
N ALA A 609 13.55 33.57 -21.59
CA ALA A 609 14.80 32.88 -21.85
C ALA A 609 14.67 31.45 -21.33
N GLY A 610 14.62 30.49 -22.26
CA GLY A 610 14.49 29.07 -21.99
C GLY A 610 15.52 28.56 -20.99
N ALA A 611 15.03 28.10 -19.84
CA ALA A 611 15.76 27.16 -19.02
C ALA A 611 15.87 25.85 -19.83
N LYS A 612 17.09 25.51 -20.24
CA LYS A 612 17.40 24.16 -20.73
C LYS A 612 16.97 23.18 -19.65
N VAL A 613 15.92 22.40 -19.92
CA VAL A 613 15.62 21.19 -19.16
C VAL A 613 16.80 20.24 -19.41
N VAL A 614 17.72 20.21 -18.46
CA VAL A 614 18.77 19.20 -18.39
C VAL A 614 18.03 17.91 -18.02
N VAL A 615 17.83 17.04 -19.00
CA VAL A 615 17.31 15.68 -18.74
C VAL A 615 18.34 15.00 -17.85
N ALA A 616 18.01 14.87 -16.57
CA ALA A 616 18.75 14.09 -15.60
C ALA A 616 18.86 12.65 -16.13
N SER A 617 20.09 12.13 -16.23
CA SER A 617 20.35 10.73 -16.56
C SER A 617 19.73 9.80 -15.51
N TRP A 618 19.49 8.53 -15.84
CA TRP A 618 19.03 7.51 -14.88
C TRP A 618 19.97 7.37 -13.67
N ALA A 619 21.26 7.63 -13.86
CA ALA A 619 22.25 7.81 -12.81
C ALA A 619 21.90 8.99 -11.89
N LYS A 620 21.55 10.15 -12.45
CA LYS A 620 21.05 11.29 -11.67
C LYS A 620 19.73 11.00 -10.95
N GLY A 621 18.84 10.18 -11.52
CA GLY A 621 17.61 9.74 -10.82
C GLY A 621 17.88 8.83 -9.61
N PHE A 622 18.83 7.90 -9.73
CA PHE A 622 19.30 7.07 -8.61
C PHE A 622 20.12 7.88 -7.59
N ASP A 623 20.93 8.83 -8.06
CA ASP A 623 21.66 9.77 -7.21
C ASP A 623 20.69 10.71 -6.47
N ASP A 624 19.61 11.16 -7.12
CA ASP A 624 18.58 12.01 -6.51
C ASP A 624 17.74 11.20 -5.50
N LEU A 625 17.44 9.92 -5.75
CA LEU A 625 16.80 9.02 -4.78
C LEU A 625 17.74 8.65 -3.61
N SER A 626 19.00 8.35 -3.90
CA SER A 626 20.02 8.08 -2.88
C SER A 626 20.30 9.31 -2.04
N ALA A 627 20.34 10.49 -2.64
CA ALA A 627 20.49 11.77 -1.94
C ALA A 627 19.23 12.14 -1.15
N LEU A 628 18.04 11.78 -1.64
CA LEU A 628 16.79 11.91 -0.89
C LEU A 628 16.79 10.98 0.34
N LEU A 629 17.17 9.72 0.15
CA LEU A 629 17.27 8.74 1.23
C LEU A 629 18.36 9.13 2.23
N ASP A 630 19.52 9.60 1.76
CA ASP A 630 20.61 10.10 2.58
C ASP A 630 20.17 11.36 3.36
N HIS A 631 19.46 12.31 2.73
CA HIS A 631 18.91 13.49 3.39
C HIS A 631 17.86 13.12 4.45
N ALA A 632 16.96 12.19 4.14
CA ALA A 632 15.98 11.67 5.09
C ALA A 632 16.68 10.93 6.25
N THR A 633 17.64 10.07 5.95
CA THR A 633 18.44 9.34 6.95
C THR A 633 19.19 10.30 7.87
N LYS A 634 19.86 11.32 7.31
CA LYS A 634 20.55 12.37 8.06
C LYS A 634 19.61 13.17 8.96
N THR A 635 18.39 13.41 8.48
CA THR A 635 17.37 14.13 9.25
C THR A 635 16.86 13.26 10.42
N HIS A 636 16.58 11.99 10.18
CA HIS A 636 16.05 11.08 11.21
C HIS A 636 17.11 10.54 12.19
N THR A 637 18.40 10.51 11.80
CA THR A 637 19.49 10.03 12.68
C THR A 637 19.64 10.87 13.94
N ASP A 638 19.46 12.19 13.83
CA ASP A 638 19.72 13.12 14.93
C ASP A 638 18.45 13.52 15.70
N ILE A 639 17.27 13.23 15.15
CA ILE A 639 15.99 13.55 15.77
C ILE A 639 15.50 12.30 16.51
N PRO A 640 15.35 12.34 17.85
CA PRO A 640 14.84 11.19 18.57
C PRO A 640 13.40 10.89 18.15
N ALA A 641 13.05 9.60 18.10
CA ALA A 641 11.67 9.19 17.94
C ALA A 641 10.79 9.77 19.07
N ARG A 642 9.50 9.99 18.79
CA ARG A 642 8.54 10.42 19.81
C ARG A 642 8.29 9.27 20.79
N ASP A 643 8.41 9.54 22.08
CA ASP A 643 8.15 8.57 23.16
C ASP A 643 7.47 9.28 24.34
N ASP A 644 6.14 9.38 24.26
CA ASP A 644 5.33 10.03 25.28
C ASP A 644 5.42 9.32 26.64
N ALA A 645 5.59 8.00 26.66
CA ALA A 645 5.66 7.21 27.90
C ALA A 645 6.97 7.43 28.66
N TYR A 646 8.11 7.43 27.96
CA TYR A 646 9.40 7.81 28.53
C TYR A 646 9.37 9.25 29.01
N VAL A 647 8.87 10.17 28.17
CA VAL A 647 8.81 11.58 28.55
C VAL A 647 7.88 11.79 29.74
N ALA A 648 6.77 11.05 29.86
CA ALA A 648 5.86 11.13 30.99
C ALA A 648 6.49 10.67 32.32
N THR A 649 7.50 9.80 32.28
CA THR A 649 8.12 9.22 33.49
C THR A 649 9.53 9.76 33.77
N MET A 650 10.16 10.44 32.81
CA MET A 650 11.54 10.90 32.99
C MET A 650 11.68 11.91 34.13
N THR A 651 12.72 11.72 34.94
CA THR A 651 13.12 12.71 35.95
C THR A 651 13.90 13.84 35.28
N LEU A 652 13.53 15.08 35.58
CA LEU A 652 14.16 16.29 35.05
C LEU A 652 14.83 17.07 36.19
N THR A 653 16.11 17.37 36.01
CA THR A 653 16.85 18.27 36.88
C THR A 653 17.04 19.60 36.17
N SER A 654 16.91 20.71 36.90
CA SER A 654 17.15 22.04 36.34
C SER A 654 18.60 22.17 35.86
N ALA A 655 18.78 22.63 34.63
CA ALA A 655 20.09 22.85 34.02
C ALA A 655 20.03 24.12 33.15
N PRO A 656 20.10 25.33 33.75
CA PRO A 656 19.86 26.60 33.06
C PRO A 656 20.74 26.82 31.83
N GLN A 657 21.96 26.28 31.83
CA GLN A 657 22.90 26.31 30.71
C GLN A 657 22.38 25.62 29.44
N ASN A 658 21.38 24.74 29.55
CA ASN A 658 20.75 24.05 28.43
C ASN A 658 19.62 24.87 27.79
N ALA A 659 19.28 26.06 28.32
CA ALA A 659 18.33 26.96 27.69
C ALA A 659 19.00 27.63 26.47
N PRO A 660 18.53 27.38 25.23
CA PRO A 660 19.14 27.99 24.05
C PRO A 660 18.90 29.50 24.04
N SER A 661 19.94 30.27 23.70
CA SER A 661 19.88 31.72 23.56
C SER A 661 19.07 32.15 22.31
N GLY A 662 18.37 33.28 22.39
CA GLY A 662 17.54 33.84 21.31
C GLY A 662 16.03 33.62 21.46
N GLY A 663 15.25 34.13 20.50
CA GLY A 663 13.78 34.10 20.52
C GLY A 663 13.13 35.14 21.46
N SER A 664 11.83 35.37 21.28
CA SER A 664 11.08 36.40 22.03
C SER A 664 10.47 35.91 23.35
N HIS A 665 10.55 34.60 23.63
CA HIS A 665 9.93 33.96 24.79
C HIS A 665 10.98 33.33 25.72
N THR A 666 10.70 33.35 27.02
CA THR A 666 11.53 32.70 28.04
C THR A 666 11.69 31.21 27.73
N ARG A 667 12.88 30.67 28.00
CA ARG A 667 13.20 29.24 27.87
C ARG A 667 13.94 28.79 29.13
N VAL A 668 13.67 27.58 29.59
CA VAL A 668 14.29 27.00 30.78
C VAL A 668 14.95 25.68 30.41
N GLY A 669 16.22 25.51 30.78
CA GLY A 669 17.00 24.33 30.47
C GLY A 669 16.87 23.24 31.54
N PHE A 670 16.90 21.99 31.10
CA PHE A 670 16.80 20.79 31.92
C PHE A 670 17.82 19.73 31.47
N VAL A 671 18.09 18.76 32.34
CA VAL A 671 18.79 17.53 32.01
C VAL A 671 17.95 16.35 32.53
N CYS A 672 17.77 15.32 31.71
CA CYS A 672 17.04 14.13 32.14
C CYS A 672 17.94 13.20 32.97
N GLY A 673 17.35 12.19 33.63
CA GLY A 673 18.09 11.19 34.42
C GLY A 673 19.18 10.41 33.65
N GLN A 674 19.10 10.35 32.32
CA GLN A 674 20.08 9.73 31.42
C GLN A 674 21.17 10.73 30.93
N GLY A 675 21.17 11.97 31.43
CA GLY A 675 22.15 12.99 31.05
C GLY A 675 21.86 13.75 29.76
N GLN A 676 20.77 13.45 29.04
CA GLN A 676 20.37 14.17 27.83
C GLN A 676 19.91 15.60 28.17
N ALA A 677 20.28 16.57 27.35
CA ALA A 677 19.88 17.97 27.49
C ALA A 677 18.49 18.21 26.90
N TRP A 678 17.68 18.97 27.64
CA TRP A 678 16.32 19.36 27.28
C TRP A 678 16.12 20.84 27.55
N PHE A 679 15.11 21.45 26.94
CA PHE A 679 14.58 22.72 27.41
C PHE A 679 13.07 22.75 27.27
N GLY A 680 12.44 23.68 27.98
CA GLY A 680 11.01 23.93 27.86
C GLY A 680 10.68 25.40 27.85
N LYS A 681 9.62 25.76 27.14
CA LYS A 681 9.02 27.10 27.18
C LYS A 681 8.01 27.15 28.34
N PRO A 682 8.30 27.87 29.45
CA PRO A 682 7.40 27.92 30.59
C PRO A 682 6.20 28.83 30.29
N HIS A 683 5.02 28.37 30.69
CA HIS A 683 3.81 29.14 30.70
C HIS A 683 3.15 29.09 32.09
N PRO A 684 3.16 30.20 32.86
CA PRO A 684 2.72 30.20 34.26
C PRO A 684 1.21 30.37 34.46
N SER A 685 0.41 30.55 33.40
CA SER A 685 -1.05 30.76 33.49
C SER A 685 -1.86 29.54 33.04
N SER A 686 -3.17 29.55 33.31
CA SER A 686 -4.13 28.54 32.82
C SER A 686 -4.14 28.45 31.28
N GLY A 687 -4.17 29.59 30.57
CA GLY A 687 -3.96 29.62 29.11
C GLY A 687 -2.56 29.15 28.68
N GLY A 688 -1.62 29.08 29.62
CA GLY A 688 -0.31 28.49 29.42
C GLY A 688 -0.31 26.97 29.21
N ARG A 689 -1.20 26.24 29.90
CA ARG A 689 -1.39 24.81 29.67
C ARG A 689 -1.84 24.55 28.23
N ALA A 690 -2.84 25.30 27.76
CA ALA A 690 -3.36 25.16 26.40
C ALA A 690 -2.26 25.38 25.35
N ARG A 691 -1.43 26.42 25.50
CA ARG A 691 -0.32 26.70 24.57
C ARG A 691 0.72 25.57 24.55
N ALA A 692 1.06 25.00 25.71
CA ALA A 692 2.00 23.90 25.79
C ALA A 692 1.47 22.61 25.13
N ILE A 693 0.19 22.28 25.37
CA ILE A 693 -0.47 21.14 24.72
C ILE A 693 -0.59 21.36 23.21
N THR A 694 -0.94 22.57 22.77
CA THR A 694 -1.07 22.93 21.35
C THR A 694 0.23 22.69 20.59
N GLU A 695 1.38 23.08 21.16
CA GLU A 695 2.69 22.83 20.53
C GLU A 695 3.03 21.33 20.47
N SER A 696 2.70 20.58 21.54
CA SER A 696 2.83 19.12 21.60
C SER A 696 1.98 18.43 20.53
N THR A 697 0.70 18.79 20.42
CA THR A 697 -0.24 18.26 19.44
C THR A 697 0.19 18.56 18.01
N ALA A 698 0.69 19.77 17.74
CA ALA A 698 1.22 20.11 16.41
C ALA A 698 2.44 19.24 16.04
N SER A 699 3.31 18.96 17.01
CA SER A 699 4.45 18.06 16.81
C SER A 699 4.00 16.62 16.53
N GLU A 700 2.97 16.13 17.23
CA GLU A 700 2.42 14.79 17.05
C GLU A 700 1.73 14.63 15.69
N ALA A 701 0.91 15.61 15.30
CA ALA A 701 0.30 15.66 13.98
C ALA A 701 1.34 15.63 12.85
N LYS A 702 2.45 16.37 13.00
CA LYS A 702 3.55 16.32 12.03
C LYS A 702 4.24 14.95 12.00
N ALA A 703 4.39 14.27 13.14
CA ALA A 703 4.95 12.93 13.18
C ALA A 703 4.04 11.91 12.46
N ALA A 704 2.72 11.99 12.65
CA ALA A 704 1.74 11.15 11.94
C ALA A 704 1.80 11.33 10.41
N LEU A 705 2.10 12.55 9.96
CA LEU A 705 2.31 12.86 8.54
C LEU A 705 3.70 12.44 8.01
N GLY A 706 4.56 11.87 8.86
CA GLY A 706 5.94 11.50 8.52
C GLY A 706 6.85 12.70 8.23
N LEU A 707 6.55 13.86 8.81
CA LEU A 707 7.35 15.08 8.65
C LEU A 707 8.45 15.17 9.71
N SER A 708 9.60 15.75 9.33
CA SER A 708 10.69 16.03 10.26
C SER A 708 10.37 17.20 11.19
N ALA A 709 9.96 16.92 12.42
CA ALA A 709 9.80 17.93 13.46
C ALA A 709 10.46 17.43 14.75
N ILE A 710 11.07 18.34 15.51
CA ILE A 710 11.56 17.99 16.85
C ILE A 710 10.36 17.63 17.72
N PRO A 711 10.34 16.45 18.36
CA PRO A 711 9.25 16.08 19.25
C PRO A 711 9.08 17.09 20.38
N VAL A 712 7.88 17.66 20.47
CA VAL A 712 7.47 18.53 21.59
C VAL A 712 6.48 17.77 22.45
N TYR A 713 6.62 17.94 23.76
CA TYR A 713 5.82 17.26 24.78
C TYR A 713 5.25 18.27 25.77
N TYR A 714 4.03 18.05 26.21
CA TYR A 714 3.50 18.74 27.38
C TYR A 714 4.08 18.16 28.68
N ARG A 715 4.71 19.01 29.52
CA ARG A 715 5.14 18.64 30.88
C ARG A 715 4.82 19.73 31.88
N GLN A 716 4.27 19.36 33.03
CA GLN A 716 4.16 20.28 34.16
C GLN A 716 5.37 20.10 35.08
N VAL A 717 6.11 21.18 35.34
CA VAL A 717 7.27 21.19 36.23
C VAL A 717 7.06 22.26 37.28
N GLY A 718 6.87 21.84 38.54
CA GLY A 718 6.38 22.73 39.59
C GLY A 718 4.98 23.28 39.24
N THR A 719 4.82 24.59 39.26
CA THR A 719 3.56 25.27 38.91
C THR A 719 3.47 25.69 37.44
N ALA A 720 4.55 25.55 36.66
CA ALA A 720 4.59 25.99 35.27
C ALA A 720 4.28 24.84 34.30
N HIS A 721 3.55 25.16 33.24
CA HIS A 721 3.31 24.27 32.11
C HIS A 721 4.35 24.50 31.03
N HIS A 722 5.02 23.45 30.56
CA HIS A 722 6.09 23.53 29.58
C HIS A 722 5.71 22.82 28.28
N ALA A 723 5.95 23.49 27.16
CA ALA A 723 6.23 22.82 25.89
C ALA A 723 7.71 22.40 25.92
N MET A 724 7.94 21.11 26.12
CA MET A 724 9.25 20.53 26.37
C MET A 724 9.80 19.83 25.14
N GLN A 725 11.07 20.04 24.84
CA GLN A 725 11.72 19.40 23.69
C GLN A 725 13.18 19.03 24.01
N PRO A 726 13.71 17.96 23.39
CA PRO A 726 15.11 17.62 23.50
C PRO A 726 15.97 18.67 22.79
N LEU A 727 17.15 18.93 23.34
CA LEU A 727 18.16 19.75 22.67
C LEU A 727 18.93 18.86 21.69
N LEU A 728 18.82 19.12 20.39
CA LEU A 728 19.54 18.34 19.38
C LEU A 728 21.03 18.69 19.43
N GLN A 729 21.86 17.69 19.73
CA GLN A 729 23.30 17.89 19.84
C GLN A 729 23.89 18.26 18.48
N GLY A 730 24.66 19.35 18.43
CA GLY A 730 25.34 19.79 17.20
C GLY A 730 24.44 20.43 16.13
N ALA A 731 23.13 20.53 16.36
CA ALA A 731 22.22 21.21 15.45
C ALA A 731 22.48 22.72 15.42
N LYS A 732 22.27 23.36 14.26
CA LYS A 732 22.54 24.78 14.03
C LYS A 732 21.34 25.46 13.36
N PRO A 733 21.08 26.74 13.61
CA PRO A 733 20.13 27.52 12.81
C PRO A 733 20.44 27.45 11.32
N LEU A 734 19.42 27.51 10.48
CA LEU A 734 19.59 27.57 9.03
C LEU A 734 20.33 28.87 8.60
N SER A 735 21.12 28.80 7.54
CA SER A 735 21.84 29.95 6.97
C SER A 735 20.88 30.86 6.21
N HIS A 736 20.90 32.17 6.52
CA HIS A 736 20.15 33.24 5.84
C HIS A 736 20.39 33.39 4.33
N ASN A 737 21.31 32.60 3.75
CA ASN A 737 21.63 32.65 2.34
C ASN A 737 20.96 31.48 1.60
N HIS A 738 19.86 31.76 0.88
CA HIS A 738 19.13 30.74 0.12
C HIS A 738 19.95 30.04 -0.97
N LYS A 739 21.12 30.58 -1.35
CA LYS A 739 22.07 29.91 -2.28
C LYS A 739 22.80 28.73 -1.66
N ASP A 740 22.72 28.58 -0.34
CA ASP A 740 23.31 27.45 0.37
C ASP A 740 22.35 26.25 0.44
N LEU A 741 21.09 26.42 0.03
CA LEU A 741 20.07 25.37 0.08
C LEU A 741 20.19 24.41 -1.10
N SER A 742 20.16 23.12 -0.81
CA SER A 742 20.05 22.06 -1.82
C SER A 742 18.60 21.89 -2.29
N GLN A 743 18.39 21.12 -3.37
CA GLN A 743 17.03 20.77 -3.80
C GLN A 743 16.24 20.05 -2.71
N HIS A 744 16.87 19.10 -1.99
CA HIS A 744 16.19 18.37 -0.92
C HIS A 744 15.81 19.24 0.28
N ASP A 745 16.57 20.31 0.55
CA ASP A 745 16.19 21.30 1.57
C ASP A 745 14.92 22.04 1.14
N VAL A 746 14.87 22.48 -0.11
CA VAL A 746 13.68 23.15 -0.67
C VAL A 746 12.48 22.21 -0.70
N ASP A 747 12.65 20.96 -1.11
CA ASP A 747 11.58 19.95 -1.11
C ASP A 747 11.07 19.65 0.30
N THR A 748 11.98 19.62 1.30
CA THR A 748 11.60 19.48 2.72
C THR A 748 10.76 20.66 3.19
N ILE A 749 11.07 21.88 2.75
CA ILE A 749 10.30 23.09 3.05
C ILE A 749 8.92 23.04 2.39
N VAL A 750 8.82 22.55 1.15
CA VAL A 750 7.54 22.29 0.47
C VAL A 750 6.69 21.29 1.26
N ARG A 751 7.25 20.13 1.63
CA ARG A 751 6.56 19.11 2.45
C ARG A 751 6.05 19.65 3.78
N GLN A 752 6.90 20.41 4.49
CA GLN A 752 6.53 21.01 5.77
C GLN A 752 5.45 22.08 5.65
N THR A 753 5.32 22.72 4.49
CA THR A 753 4.25 23.70 4.26
C THR A 753 2.86 23.05 4.27
N VAL A 754 2.75 21.80 3.80
CA VAL A 754 1.53 20.99 3.93
C VAL A 754 1.20 20.74 5.40
N GLY A 755 2.18 20.28 6.18
CA GLY A 755 2.01 20.06 7.62
C GLY A 755 1.69 21.34 8.39
N ASP A 756 2.33 22.46 8.04
CA ASP A 756 2.04 23.78 8.60
C ASP A 756 0.59 24.19 8.35
N TRP A 757 0.05 23.96 7.15
CA TRP A 757 -1.37 24.21 6.85
C TRP A 757 -2.31 23.36 7.70
N LEU A 758 -2.04 22.04 7.79
CA LEU A 758 -2.88 21.09 8.51
C LEU A 758 -2.96 21.37 10.02
N VAL A 759 -1.97 22.02 10.62
CA VAL A 759 -1.97 22.41 12.05
C VAL A 759 -2.13 23.93 12.26
N GLY A 760 -2.37 24.69 11.20
CA GLY A 760 -2.58 26.15 11.27
C GLY A 760 -1.35 26.90 11.78
N GLU A 761 -0.16 26.36 11.51
CA GLU A 761 1.13 26.98 11.81
C GLU A 761 1.49 27.95 10.66
N HIS A 762 1.83 29.18 11.03
CA HIS A 762 2.08 30.26 10.09
C HIS A 762 3.31 31.11 10.43
N ASP A 763 4.10 30.72 11.42
CA ASP A 763 5.38 31.31 11.79
C ASP A 763 6.55 30.47 11.25
N GLY A 764 6.44 29.92 10.04
CA GLY A 764 7.51 29.16 9.38
C GLY A 764 8.68 30.02 8.88
N LYS A 765 9.13 31.00 9.65
CA LYS A 765 10.30 31.83 9.35
C LYS A 765 11.60 31.03 9.49
N GLU A 766 12.66 31.54 8.90
CA GLU A 766 13.96 30.86 8.84
C GLU A 766 14.56 30.49 10.21
N ASP A 767 14.36 31.33 11.23
CA ASP A 767 14.84 31.06 12.59
C ASP A 767 14.21 29.80 13.23
N ASN A 768 13.09 29.32 12.66
CA ASN A 768 12.36 28.15 13.12
C ASN A 768 12.77 26.86 12.37
N TRP A 769 13.95 26.89 11.75
CA TRP A 769 14.57 25.77 11.05
C TRP A 769 15.95 25.46 11.61
N LEU A 770 16.22 24.16 11.79
CA LEU A 770 17.51 23.67 12.26
C LEU A 770 18.13 22.71 11.24
N ARG A 771 19.41 22.94 10.94
CA ARG A 771 20.27 21.92 10.34
C ARG A 771 20.72 20.96 11.43
N THR A 772 20.47 19.67 11.25
CA THR A 772 20.93 18.65 12.20
C THR A 772 22.45 18.42 12.07
N ALA A 773 23.08 17.72 13.03
CA ALA A 773 24.52 17.48 13.02
C ALA A 773 24.98 16.65 11.80
N SER A 774 24.16 15.69 11.41
CA SER A 774 24.31 14.84 10.22
C SER A 774 23.96 15.58 8.92
N GLY A 775 23.47 16.82 9.00
CA GLY A 775 23.22 17.70 7.85
C GLY A 775 21.79 17.67 7.31
N GLY A 776 20.85 17.03 8.00
CA GLY A 776 19.42 17.05 7.69
C GLY A 776 18.75 18.39 8.02
N LEU A 777 17.47 18.54 7.67
CA LEU A 777 16.70 19.76 7.90
C LEU A 777 15.39 19.45 8.64
N THR A 778 15.14 20.17 9.74
CA THR A 778 13.95 19.94 10.58
C THR A 778 13.33 21.23 11.09
N ARG A 779 12.03 21.17 11.38
CA ARG A 779 11.29 22.26 12.01
C ARG A 779 11.46 22.24 13.52
N CYS A 780 11.54 23.44 14.07
CA CYS A 780 11.38 23.70 15.49
C CYS A 780 10.35 24.82 15.70
N ASP A 781 10.04 25.11 16.97
CA ASP A 781 9.20 26.23 17.38
C ASP A 781 7.81 26.22 16.71
N LEU A 782 6.95 25.29 17.13
CA LEU A 782 5.56 25.18 16.66
C LEU A 782 4.57 25.97 17.55
N GLY A 783 5.08 26.96 18.29
CA GLY A 783 4.33 27.68 19.31
C GLY A 783 3.25 28.63 18.77
N GLN A 784 3.06 28.69 17.45
CA GLN A 784 2.00 29.47 16.79
C GLN A 784 0.96 28.58 16.10
N ALA A 785 1.11 27.26 16.15
CA ALA A 785 0.10 26.31 15.67
C ALA A 785 -1.28 26.62 16.27
N PHE A 786 -2.32 26.44 15.46
CA PHE A 786 -3.73 26.69 15.77
C PHE A 786 -4.10 28.12 16.22
N LYS A 787 -3.15 29.06 16.36
CA LYS A 787 -3.43 30.42 16.83
C LYS A 787 -4.47 31.15 15.96
N PHE A 788 -4.41 30.93 14.65
CA PHE A 788 -5.29 31.57 13.67
C PHE A 788 -6.42 30.65 13.17
N TRP A 789 -6.57 29.47 13.78
CA TRP A 789 -7.51 28.44 13.38
C TRP A 789 -8.91 29.00 13.10
N GLY A 790 -9.44 28.66 11.92
CA GLY A 790 -10.75 29.11 11.43
C GLY A 790 -10.79 30.51 10.81
N SER A 791 -9.67 31.23 10.74
CA SER A 791 -9.57 32.57 10.11
C SER A 791 -8.40 32.72 9.12
N ASP A 792 -7.48 31.78 9.17
CA ASP A 792 -6.38 31.59 8.24
C ASP A 792 -6.83 31.04 6.89
N LYS A 793 -5.90 31.04 5.93
CA LYS A 793 -6.14 30.66 4.53
C LYS A 793 -5.03 29.74 4.01
N PRO A 794 -5.33 28.83 3.07
CA PRO A 794 -4.35 28.00 2.38
C PRO A 794 -3.59 28.82 1.33
N ALA A 795 -2.82 29.82 1.78
CA ALA A 795 -2.00 30.64 0.89
C ALA A 795 -0.58 30.73 1.42
N LEU A 796 0.39 30.48 0.52
CA LEU A 796 1.81 30.39 0.85
C LEU A 796 2.40 31.70 1.41
N ASP A 797 1.73 32.83 1.15
CA ASP A 797 2.07 34.16 1.63
C ASP A 797 1.10 34.74 2.65
N TRP A 798 0.12 33.96 3.13
CA TRP A 798 -0.79 34.43 4.17
C TRP A 798 -0.04 34.64 5.48
N GLU A 799 -0.21 35.81 6.08
CA GLU A 799 0.41 36.21 7.34
C GLU A 799 -0.67 36.78 8.28
N GLY A 800 -0.97 36.06 9.37
CA GLY A 800 -2.02 36.46 10.32
C GLY A 800 -1.65 37.63 11.23
N ASN A 801 -0.36 37.92 11.35
CA ASN A 801 0.18 39.07 12.07
C ASN A 801 1.04 39.85 11.09
N GLY A 802 0.55 41.00 10.60
CA GLY A 802 1.17 41.77 9.51
C GLY A 802 2.54 42.40 9.77
N ASN A 803 3.41 41.84 10.62
CA ASN A 803 4.81 42.29 10.77
C ASN A 803 5.78 41.39 11.58
N HIS A 804 5.59 40.06 11.63
CA HIS A 804 6.53 39.17 12.35
C HIS A 804 7.14 38.11 11.43
N GLY A 805 8.22 38.48 10.74
CA GLY A 805 9.07 37.56 9.96
C GLY A 805 8.43 37.00 8.69
N THR A 806 9.12 37.11 7.56
CA THR A 806 8.67 36.51 6.30
C THR A 806 8.84 34.99 6.38
N LYS A 807 7.77 34.21 6.14
CA LYS A 807 7.84 32.74 6.02
C LYS A 807 8.93 32.31 5.05
N LEU A 808 9.71 31.27 5.38
CA LEU A 808 10.80 30.81 4.51
C LEU A 808 10.28 30.41 3.13
N ILE A 809 9.15 29.69 3.03
CA ILE A 809 8.55 29.35 1.74
C ILE A 809 8.25 30.59 0.88
N LYS A 810 7.74 31.68 1.47
CA LYS A 810 7.52 32.95 0.76
C LYS A 810 8.83 33.57 0.26
N GLN A 811 9.88 33.50 1.07
CA GLN A 811 11.21 33.95 0.67
C GLN A 811 11.79 33.11 -0.47
N LEU A 812 11.59 31.78 -0.44
CA LEU A 812 12.06 30.87 -1.48
C LEU A 812 11.29 31.03 -2.80
N LEU A 813 9.97 31.22 -2.75
CA LEU A 813 9.17 31.55 -3.94
C LEU A 813 9.71 32.82 -4.61
N GLN A 814 10.02 33.86 -3.81
CA GLN A 814 10.62 35.08 -4.33
C GLN A 814 12.05 34.86 -4.86
N ALA A 815 12.85 34.02 -4.19
CA ALA A 815 14.20 33.71 -4.63
C ALA A 815 14.19 32.92 -5.94
N ASP A 816 13.28 31.96 -6.11
CA ASP A 816 13.15 31.14 -7.32
C ASP A 816 12.85 32.00 -8.54
N VAL A 817 11.83 32.87 -8.44
CA VAL A 817 11.45 33.83 -9.50
C VAL A 817 12.59 34.79 -9.86
N ASN A 818 13.40 35.20 -8.89
CA ASN A 818 14.49 36.17 -9.09
C ASN A 818 15.85 35.53 -9.37
N GLY A 819 15.95 34.20 -9.50
CA GLY A 819 17.23 33.49 -9.67
C GLY A 819 18.17 33.59 -8.46
N GLY A 820 17.60 33.76 -7.27
CA GLY A 820 18.26 33.85 -5.98
C GLY A 820 18.54 32.49 -5.30
N LEU A 821 18.02 31.39 -5.84
CA LEU A 821 18.33 30.03 -5.39
C LEU A 821 19.68 29.54 -5.95
N ALA A 822 20.19 28.43 -5.42
CA ALA A 822 21.37 27.76 -5.94
C ALA A 822 21.15 27.27 -7.38
N PRO A 823 22.21 27.14 -8.22
CA PRO A 823 22.06 26.64 -9.59
C PRO A 823 21.37 25.26 -9.64
N GLY A 824 20.24 25.18 -10.36
CA GLY A 824 19.46 23.94 -10.52
C GLY A 824 18.47 23.64 -9.40
N VAL A 825 18.39 24.49 -8.37
CA VAL A 825 17.40 24.39 -7.29
C VAL A 825 16.17 25.22 -7.65
N ARG A 826 14.98 24.64 -7.49
CA ARG A 826 13.68 25.26 -7.82
C ARG A 826 12.61 24.82 -6.83
N ILE A 827 11.51 25.57 -6.73
CA ILE A 827 10.31 25.10 -6.02
C ILE A 827 9.63 24.03 -6.89
N ASP A 828 9.38 22.86 -6.31
CA ASP A 828 8.69 21.76 -6.96
C ASP A 828 7.47 21.34 -6.12
N PRO A 829 6.23 21.68 -6.55
CA PRO A 829 5.01 21.29 -5.84
C PRO A 829 4.86 19.77 -5.68
N THR A 830 5.42 18.95 -6.58
CA THR A 830 5.27 17.48 -6.53
C THR A 830 5.94 16.86 -5.30
N ALA A 831 6.88 17.56 -4.67
CA ALA A 831 7.49 17.13 -3.41
C ALA A 831 6.47 16.99 -2.27
N ALA A 832 5.31 17.65 -2.37
CA ALA A 832 4.21 17.58 -1.40
C ALA A 832 3.37 16.30 -1.47
N LEU A 833 3.38 15.57 -2.60
CA LEU A 833 2.48 14.43 -2.86
C LEU A 833 2.52 13.37 -1.75
N GLY A 834 3.72 13.00 -1.30
CA GLY A 834 3.86 11.96 -0.26
C GLY A 834 3.24 12.36 1.08
N VAL A 835 3.20 13.66 1.41
CA VAL A 835 2.60 14.16 2.65
C VAL A 835 1.09 14.33 2.48
N ILE A 836 0.64 14.78 1.31
CA ILE A 836 -0.78 14.86 0.94
C ILE A 836 -1.42 13.47 1.02
N GLY A 837 -0.83 12.46 0.38
CA GLY A 837 -1.35 11.09 0.41
C GLY A 837 -1.41 10.51 1.83
N LYS A 838 -0.42 10.81 2.69
CA LYS A 838 -0.47 10.44 4.11
C LYS A 838 -1.60 11.14 4.86
N ALA A 839 -1.81 12.44 4.62
CA ALA A 839 -2.89 13.17 5.24
C ALA A 839 -4.26 12.61 4.84
N GLU A 840 -4.43 12.24 3.57
CA GLU A 840 -5.67 11.64 3.03
C GLU A 840 -5.93 10.25 3.59
N ALA A 841 -4.88 9.45 3.81
CA ALA A 841 -4.97 8.10 4.36
C ALA A 841 -5.33 8.02 5.85
N ILE A 842 -5.05 9.06 6.64
CA ILE A 842 -5.44 9.10 8.06
C ILE A 842 -6.97 9.21 8.16
N SER A 843 -7.63 8.33 8.91
CA SER A 843 -9.09 8.40 9.08
C SER A 843 -9.54 9.66 9.83
N ASP A 844 -10.81 10.04 9.70
CA ASP A 844 -11.39 11.17 10.46
C ASP A 844 -11.28 10.95 11.98
N ALA A 845 -11.45 9.71 12.43
CA ALA A 845 -11.33 9.35 13.84
C ALA A 845 -9.89 9.47 14.35
N GLU A 846 -8.92 8.98 13.59
CA GLU A 846 -7.49 9.10 13.95
C GLU A 846 -7.04 10.56 13.95
N TRP A 847 -7.42 11.35 12.93
CA TRP A 847 -7.06 12.77 12.88
C TRP A 847 -7.72 13.56 14.00
N ALA A 848 -9.00 13.28 14.30
CA ALA A 848 -9.70 13.84 15.44
C ALA A 848 -8.98 13.51 16.75
N ALA A 849 -8.57 12.25 16.95
CA ALA A 849 -7.85 11.82 18.15
C ALA A 849 -6.52 12.59 18.34
N ILE A 850 -5.77 12.81 17.26
CA ILE A 850 -4.51 13.57 17.29
C ILE A 850 -4.75 15.03 17.71
N VAL A 851 -5.77 15.71 17.15
CA VAL A 851 -5.96 17.15 17.36
C VAL A 851 -6.82 17.50 18.58
N ARG A 852 -7.64 16.56 19.06
CA ARG A 852 -8.56 16.74 20.20
C ARG A 852 -7.89 17.30 21.47
N PRO A 853 -6.67 16.89 21.88
CA PRO A 853 -6.02 17.46 23.06
C PRO A 853 -5.85 18.99 22.99
N ALA A 854 -5.55 19.53 21.80
CA ALA A 854 -5.45 20.98 21.61
C ALA A 854 -6.82 21.66 21.74
N ALA A 855 -7.87 21.04 21.19
CA ALA A 855 -9.24 21.53 21.27
C ALA A 855 -9.73 21.63 22.73
N GLU A 856 -9.67 20.52 23.47
CA GLU A 856 -10.10 20.45 24.87
C GLU A 856 -9.32 21.41 25.77
N ALA A 857 -8.00 21.48 25.57
CA ALA A 857 -7.16 22.38 26.34
C ALA A 857 -7.47 23.85 26.03
N GLY A 858 -7.79 24.18 24.78
CA GLY A 858 -8.15 25.53 24.38
C GLY A 858 -9.48 25.99 24.96
N VAL A 859 -10.53 25.18 24.86
CA VAL A 859 -11.85 25.50 25.42
C VAL A 859 -11.76 25.70 26.94
N LYS A 860 -11.01 24.84 27.64
CA LYS A 860 -10.74 24.99 29.08
C LYS A 860 -10.01 26.28 29.45
N ALA A 861 -9.20 26.83 28.55
CA ALA A 861 -8.51 28.10 28.75
C ALA A 861 -9.40 29.32 28.44
N GLY A 862 -10.53 29.13 27.74
CA GLY A 862 -11.49 30.19 27.42
C GLY A 862 -10.87 31.35 26.62
N ASP A 863 -11.14 32.58 27.06
CA ASP A 863 -10.78 33.82 26.36
C ASP A 863 -9.27 34.03 26.13
N ASP A 864 -8.42 33.29 26.84
CA ASP A 864 -6.96 33.29 26.62
C ASP A 864 -6.55 32.73 25.24
N ILE A 865 -7.47 32.01 24.58
CA ILE A 865 -7.26 31.31 23.32
C ILE A 865 -8.24 31.82 22.26
N LYS A 866 -7.73 32.69 21.37
CA LYS A 866 -8.54 33.43 20.39
C LYS A 866 -9.34 32.58 19.41
N TRP A 867 -8.95 31.33 19.16
CA TRP A 867 -9.70 30.48 18.24
C TRP A 867 -11.00 29.96 18.87
N VAL A 868 -11.11 29.89 20.20
CA VAL A 868 -12.29 29.38 20.91
C VAL A 868 -13.53 30.18 20.55
N ASP A 869 -13.46 31.51 20.60
CA ASP A 869 -14.58 32.39 20.18
C ASP A 869 -14.94 32.21 18.69
N ARG A 870 -13.96 31.94 17.82
CA ARG A 870 -14.22 31.69 16.39
C ARG A 870 -14.95 30.37 16.18
N MET A 871 -14.52 29.31 16.85
CA MET A 871 -15.18 28.01 16.78
C MET A 871 -16.57 28.08 17.41
N ARG A 872 -16.74 28.82 18.52
CA ARG A 872 -18.06 29.07 19.12
C ARG A 872 -19.03 29.73 18.14
N LYS A 873 -18.59 30.75 17.42
CA LYS A 873 -19.39 31.42 16.37
C LYS A 873 -19.71 30.52 15.19
N LYS A 874 -18.76 29.67 14.78
CA LYS A 874 -18.98 28.71 13.69
C LYS A 874 -19.98 27.63 14.11
N ALA A 875 -19.83 27.07 15.30
CA ALA A 875 -20.76 26.11 15.90
C ALA A 875 -22.15 26.72 16.04
N ALA A 876 -22.28 27.94 16.57
CA ALA A 876 -23.55 28.66 16.70
C ALA A 876 -24.25 28.79 15.35
N LYS A 877 -23.50 29.18 14.31
CA LYS A 877 -24.03 29.29 12.95
C LYS A 877 -24.49 27.94 12.40
N ARG A 878 -23.70 26.87 12.59
CA ARG A 878 -24.02 25.53 12.11
C ARG A 878 -25.26 24.96 12.81
N LEU A 879 -25.37 25.17 14.11
CA LEU A 879 -26.45 24.67 14.97
C LEU A 879 -27.70 25.57 14.97
N GLY A 880 -27.67 26.73 14.32
CA GLY A 880 -28.79 27.67 14.31
C GLY A 880 -29.12 28.30 15.68
N VAL A 881 -28.17 28.33 16.62
CA VAL A 881 -28.35 28.89 17.98
C VAL A 881 -27.53 30.16 18.18
N ALA A 882 -27.78 30.89 19.27
CA ALA A 882 -26.94 32.03 19.64
C ALA A 882 -25.59 31.59 20.23
N ASP A 883 -24.53 32.37 20.03
CA ASP A 883 -23.15 32.04 20.50
C ASP A 883 -23.06 31.61 21.97
N PHE A 884 -23.88 32.22 22.85
CA PHE A 884 -23.88 31.92 24.29
C PHE A 884 -24.57 30.59 24.65
N GLN A 885 -25.31 29.99 23.71
CA GLN A 885 -25.99 28.70 23.88
C GLN A 885 -25.09 27.52 23.46
N VAL A 886 -24.00 27.79 22.74
CA VAL A 886 -23.04 26.77 22.32
C VAL A 886 -22.29 26.24 23.53
N THR A 887 -22.28 24.92 23.72
CA THR A 887 -21.55 24.25 24.80
C THR A 887 -20.06 24.13 24.49
N ASP A 888 -19.25 23.89 25.51
CA ASP A 888 -17.81 23.68 25.35
C ASP A 888 -17.49 22.45 24.47
N ASP A 889 -18.28 21.37 24.58
CA ASP A 889 -18.16 20.18 23.73
C ASP A 889 -18.46 20.51 22.27
N GLN A 890 -19.50 21.31 21.99
CA GLN A 890 -19.80 21.77 20.63
C GLN A 890 -18.69 22.64 20.04
N VAL A 891 -17.94 23.37 20.87
CA VAL A 891 -16.75 24.12 20.42
C VAL A 891 -15.59 23.16 20.08
N VAL A 892 -15.41 22.09 20.87
CA VAL A 892 -14.43 21.03 20.58
C VAL A 892 -14.77 20.34 19.26
N ASP A 893 -16.03 19.96 19.06
CA ASP A 893 -16.48 19.30 17.84
C ASP A 893 -16.30 20.20 16.62
N GLU A 894 -16.61 21.50 16.73
CA GLU A 894 -16.39 22.44 15.62
C GLU A 894 -14.90 22.61 15.29
N PHE A 895 -14.02 22.58 16.29
CA PHE A 895 -12.57 22.58 16.05
C PHE A 895 -12.13 21.34 15.25
N ILE A 896 -12.65 20.16 15.62
CA ILE A 896 -12.35 18.88 14.96
C ILE A 896 -12.93 18.85 13.55
N ASN A 897 -14.16 19.34 13.35
CA ASN A 897 -14.78 19.47 12.03
C ASN A 897 -13.93 20.32 11.11
N GLU A 898 -13.41 21.45 11.60
CA GLU A 898 -12.47 22.29 10.84
C GLU A 898 -11.14 21.58 10.55
N ALA A 899 -10.65 20.74 11.46
CA ALA A 899 -9.45 19.93 11.24
C ALA A 899 -9.65 18.88 10.14
N ASN A 900 -10.75 18.13 10.20
CA ASN A 900 -11.10 17.12 9.20
C ASN A 900 -11.39 17.74 7.84
N LYS A 901 -12.08 18.89 7.81
CA LYS A 901 -12.31 19.65 6.58
C LYS A 901 -11.00 20.00 5.89
N ARG A 902 -10.03 20.56 6.62
CA ARG A 902 -8.70 20.91 6.08
C ARG A 902 -7.93 19.69 5.58
N ARG A 903 -7.98 18.58 6.33
CA ARG A 903 -7.33 17.33 5.94
C ARG A 903 -7.89 16.82 4.61
N LYS A 904 -9.22 16.78 4.47
CA LYS A 904 -9.91 16.33 3.25
C LYS A 904 -9.68 17.28 2.06
N SER A 905 -9.58 18.59 2.30
CA SER A 905 -9.32 19.57 1.24
C SER A 905 -7.84 19.80 0.94
N VAL A 906 -6.90 19.15 1.65
CA VAL A 906 -5.47 19.50 1.64
C VAL A 906 -4.86 19.52 0.24
N ARG A 907 -5.27 18.58 -0.62
CA ARG A 907 -4.79 18.48 -2.01
C ARG A 907 -5.19 19.70 -2.82
N GLU A 908 -6.48 20.03 -2.80
CA GLU A 908 -7.00 21.19 -3.53
C GLU A 908 -6.45 22.50 -2.96
N ASP A 909 -6.39 22.61 -1.63
CA ASP A 909 -5.83 23.76 -0.93
C ASP A 909 -4.38 24.01 -1.36
N MET A 910 -3.53 22.98 -1.40
CA MET A 910 -2.13 23.12 -1.80
C MET A 910 -1.98 23.37 -3.31
N ALA A 911 -2.76 22.70 -4.16
CA ALA A 911 -2.75 22.95 -5.58
C ALA A 911 -3.09 24.42 -5.89
N ALA A 912 -4.19 24.92 -5.34
CA ALA A 912 -4.60 26.31 -5.49
C ALA A 912 -3.55 27.29 -4.91
N ALA A 913 -2.92 26.96 -3.78
CA ALA A 913 -1.90 27.80 -3.17
C ALA A 913 -0.65 27.96 -4.04
N PHE A 914 -0.20 26.89 -4.70
CA PHE A 914 0.95 26.91 -5.62
C PHE A 914 0.60 27.59 -6.95
N GLU A 915 -0.57 27.33 -7.52
CA GLU A 915 -1.04 27.97 -8.75
C GLU A 915 -1.20 29.48 -8.61
N ALA A 916 -1.69 29.94 -7.45
CA ALA A 916 -1.76 31.36 -7.12
C ALA A 916 -0.39 32.05 -7.09
N LYS A 917 0.71 31.28 -7.05
CA LYS A 917 2.10 31.75 -7.15
C LYS A 917 2.76 31.47 -8.50
N GLY A 918 2.00 30.96 -9.48
CA GLY A 918 2.46 30.71 -10.84
C GLY A 918 3.20 29.38 -11.04
N TYR A 919 3.05 28.43 -10.11
CA TYR A 919 3.62 27.09 -10.23
C TYR A 919 2.62 26.12 -10.82
N ASP A 920 3.09 25.22 -11.67
CA ASP A 920 2.28 24.11 -12.18
C ASP A 920 2.06 23.10 -11.05
N ALA A 921 0.81 23.00 -10.58
CA ALA A 921 0.37 22.05 -9.57
C ALA A 921 -0.66 21.05 -10.12
N SER A 922 -0.78 20.94 -11.46
CA SER A 922 -1.72 20.01 -12.11
C SER A 922 -1.49 18.55 -11.68
N VAL A 923 -0.23 18.19 -11.44
CA VAL A 923 0.17 16.88 -10.91
C VAL A 923 -0.45 16.59 -9.54
N LEU A 924 -0.68 17.61 -8.71
CA LEU A 924 -1.33 17.41 -7.41
C LEU A 924 -2.80 17.01 -7.56
N ARG A 925 -3.47 17.34 -8.67
CA ARG A 925 -4.88 16.97 -8.94
C ARG A 925 -5.05 15.75 -9.84
N ALA A 926 -4.00 15.36 -10.55
CA ALA A 926 -4.04 14.25 -11.50
C ALA A 926 -3.96 12.86 -10.85
N LEU A 927 -3.59 12.82 -9.57
CA LEU A 927 -3.52 11.64 -8.71
C LEU A 927 -4.54 11.79 -7.59
#